data_AF-A0A3L9DT86-F1
#
_entry.id   AF-A0A3L9DT86-F1
#
_cell.length_a   1.000
_cell.length_b   1.000
_cell.length_c   1.000
_cell.angle_alpha   90.00
_cell.angle_beta   90.00
_cell.angle_gamma   90.00
#
_symmetry.space_group_name_H-M   'P 1'
#
loop_
_entity.id
_entity.type
_entity.pdbx_description
1 polymer ?
#
loop_
_entity_poly.entity_id
_entity_poly.type
_entity_poly.pdbx_seq_one_letter_code
_entity_poly.pdbx_strand_id
1 'polypeptide(L)'
;MTNHKLIHMVTRRYLLKNRKRSLVSLIGIVLMTLLMTCVFVGKDTLITHLTRSGESEYGKWDLVGYDLSEQGYRKLLETISSQEIALSTDNYYSDFTETGNPNRPFISVRRYSQSAFDWHRIRLVTGHLPEKEGEVVLSQAVLDEGSKVAIGDELSVSTYRRYLDNKGSTELVFPFINLTLPAMTKTELPRHFAYFGNDSSFPKEYSEVHEETGFESRYRVVGFIEPPSEEIGAAYTALAFLGEGSFPTKDVEVNVSFNLEDTSQVASLRERLGELGVKTVETNNNVLALKGASTDTTINGIVIFAQLFFTLLISGVSIVLIYNLFNLSYDERLRYLSLLTSVGATRKQRRASVYYEAFLLVLLALPLGIILGLGVIYFALKVISPSLLSLFAVKKGVTLLLVVTWQSLIWIIVATAITVFVAAYLPARKMAKQVPLEGLRSTFSPKKSRKKKQVRRLSGAETLLARGFLRYQNHQGKSIVRALAAFVAILLITGYGAQAMLSAVDYKLVQSSTFDFPNRGDWDYHLMGHGDGVALSNQIAKELVQTEGVSNVDVVNYSMFSGQLQAEDMSDDYHRAVYNVLREFYDENWTYDDYWKQYPDKARQYFLSLVSFDDKVFEEMVKAVGGKWDKSENYPIILYQNGEISTTNNNVWQKEARHYRFFEIEQMVKKTLGQELTASFLMDVIEEKGIRGEFQLTVVGLGNKDSLSSWISVHDSQPWVIMPQSAFEKLYQATNNHLYYEQSISFNADKTNRVAKSRVKQLKMLTVEGIQFLEGDLVAVKNYVSNLTTVIRIVMISFVLLTSLICLLNVYNAVAGLMVTRRQNFVILRSLGMTSQQLATMIRREFYVLFAKSLLVGLPLSGLACWLINWGVVQRFGYFKVILPVYFWLSILICYALVLLLVQLLIVRENKRSLIDDIRRETV
;
A
#
# COMPACT_ATOMS: atom_id res chain seq x y z
N MET A 1 -36.79 43.90 20.83
CA MET A 1 -35.96 42.68 20.65
C MET A 1 -36.13 42.22 19.20
N THR A 2 -35.08 42.21 18.36
CA THR A 2 -35.23 41.90 16.92
C THR A 2 -35.78 40.48 16.70
N ASN A 3 -36.62 40.29 15.68
CA ASN A 3 -37.30 39.01 15.38
C ASN A 3 -36.34 37.81 15.26
N HIS A 4 -35.09 38.03 14.87
CA HIS A 4 -34.04 37.00 14.84
C HIS A 4 -33.56 36.57 16.23
N LYS A 5 -33.39 37.51 17.18
CA LYS A 5 -32.98 37.20 18.57
C LYS A 5 -34.03 36.36 19.30
N LEU A 6 -35.31 36.62 19.03
CA LEU A 6 -36.42 35.85 19.62
C LEU A 6 -36.38 34.39 19.17
N ILE A 7 -36.23 34.14 17.86
CA ILE A 7 -36.19 32.78 17.31
C ILE A 7 -34.99 32.01 17.87
N HIS A 8 -33.81 32.62 17.93
CA HIS A 8 -32.62 32.00 18.51
C HIS A 8 -32.81 31.63 19.98
N MET A 9 -33.39 32.54 20.77
CA MET A 9 -33.69 32.30 22.18
C MET A 9 -34.63 31.11 22.38
N VAL A 10 -35.72 31.05 21.59
CA VAL A 10 -36.71 29.98 21.74
C VAL A 10 -36.16 28.65 21.26
N THR A 11 -35.36 28.61 20.19
CA THR A 11 -34.66 27.41 19.74
C THR A 11 -33.72 26.87 20.82
N ARG A 12 -32.96 27.75 21.50
CA ARG A 12 -32.10 27.34 22.63
C ARG A 12 -32.91 26.74 23.78
N ARG A 13 -34.04 27.36 24.16
CA ARG A 13 -34.93 26.83 25.21
C ARG A 13 -35.53 25.47 24.83
N TYR A 14 -35.88 25.27 23.56
CA TYR A 14 -36.37 23.99 23.05
C TYR A 14 -35.31 22.87 23.17
N LEU A 15 -34.06 23.15 22.78
CA LEU A 15 -32.95 22.20 22.93
C LEU A 15 -32.75 21.77 24.39
N LEU A 16 -32.80 22.74 25.31
CA LEU A 16 -32.67 22.48 26.75
C LEU A 16 -33.84 21.70 27.35
N LYS A 17 -35.03 21.78 26.74
CA LYS A 17 -36.21 21.00 27.16
C LYS A 17 -36.12 19.55 26.66
N ASN A 18 -35.53 19.32 25.48
CA ASN A 18 -35.41 18.00 24.85
C ASN A 18 -34.00 17.41 24.93
N ARG A 19 -33.38 17.47 26.12
CA ARG A 19 -31.95 17.14 26.32
C ARG A 19 -31.53 15.78 25.77
N LYS A 20 -32.32 14.72 25.99
CA LYS A 20 -31.99 13.36 25.52
C LYS A 20 -31.81 13.30 24.01
N ARG A 21 -32.64 14.02 23.27
CA ARG A 21 -32.61 14.04 21.81
C ARG A 21 -31.47 14.90 21.28
N SER A 22 -31.32 16.10 21.84
CA SER A 22 -30.22 16.99 21.49
C SER A 22 -28.86 16.33 21.77
N LEU A 23 -28.76 15.52 22.85
CA LEU A 23 -27.59 14.70 23.14
C LEU A 23 -27.31 13.67 22.05
N VAL A 24 -28.31 12.91 21.58
CA VAL A 24 -28.13 11.95 20.48
C VAL A 24 -27.66 12.65 19.20
N SER A 25 -28.19 13.85 18.93
CA SER A 25 -27.80 14.68 17.78
C SER A 25 -26.35 15.13 17.89
N LEU A 26 -25.96 15.58 19.08
CA LEU A 26 -24.61 16.00 19.41
C LEU A 26 -23.63 14.83 19.28
N ILE A 27 -23.95 13.66 19.85
CA ILE A 27 -23.12 12.44 19.78
C ILE A 27 -22.87 12.04 18.33
N GLY A 28 -23.88 12.08 17.47
CA GLY A 28 -23.71 11.78 16.04
C GLY A 28 -22.70 12.69 15.35
N ILE A 29 -22.75 13.99 15.63
CA ILE A 29 -21.82 14.98 15.05
C ILE A 29 -20.42 14.88 15.69
N VAL A 30 -20.34 14.60 17.00
CA VAL A 30 -19.08 14.36 17.70
C VAL A 30 -18.37 13.14 17.11
N LEU A 31 -19.08 12.04 16.88
CA LEU A 31 -18.52 10.81 16.33
C LEU A 31 -18.08 10.98 14.87
N MET A 32 -18.82 11.78 14.09
CA MET A 32 -18.37 12.20 12.75
C MET A 32 -17.06 12.98 12.84
N THR A 33 -16.99 14.00 13.70
CA THR A 33 -15.82 14.88 13.81
C THR A 33 -14.60 14.09 14.32
N LEU A 34 -14.81 13.17 15.25
CA LEU A 34 -13.81 12.22 15.73
C LEU A 34 -13.24 11.42 14.55
N LEU A 35 -14.10 10.84 13.71
CA LEU A 35 -13.67 10.10 12.52
C LEU A 35 -12.90 10.97 11.53
N MET A 36 -13.36 12.19 11.27
CA MET A 36 -12.63 13.14 10.42
C MET A 36 -11.25 13.43 11.00
N THR A 37 -11.14 13.58 12.33
CA THR A 37 -9.87 13.79 13.01
C THR A 37 -8.93 12.60 12.81
N CYS A 38 -9.44 11.36 12.95
CA CYS A 38 -8.65 10.15 12.68
C CYS A 38 -8.16 10.07 11.22
N VAL A 39 -8.92 10.56 10.24
CA VAL A 39 -8.49 10.55 8.83
C VAL A 39 -7.39 11.59 8.58
N PHE A 40 -7.61 12.85 8.94
CA PHE A 40 -6.68 13.94 8.61
C PHE A 40 -5.42 13.90 9.50
N VAL A 41 -5.60 13.87 10.82
CA VAL A 41 -4.47 13.85 11.78
C VAL A 41 -3.79 12.49 11.79
N GLY A 42 -4.54 11.39 11.67
CA GLY A 42 -3.97 10.05 11.59
C GLY A 42 -3.10 9.87 10.35
N LYS A 43 -3.51 10.41 9.19
CA LYS A 43 -2.68 10.47 7.98
C LYS A 43 -1.37 11.21 8.24
N ASP A 44 -1.43 12.44 8.75
CA ASP A 44 -0.22 13.25 9.00
C ASP A 44 0.72 12.57 9.99
N THR A 45 0.18 11.98 11.05
CA THR A 45 0.93 11.22 12.04
C THR A 45 1.62 10.01 11.40
N LEU A 46 0.90 9.20 10.62
CA LEU A 46 1.46 8.03 9.95
C LEU A 46 2.55 8.40 8.93
N ILE A 47 2.26 9.37 8.07
CA ILE A 47 3.20 9.88 7.04
C ILE A 47 4.47 10.43 7.69
N THR A 48 4.34 11.21 8.76
CA THR A 48 5.52 11.76 9.47
C THR A 48 6.35 10.65 10.11
N HIS A 49 5.70 9.59 10.62
CA HIS A 49 6.42 8.45 11.18
C HIS A 49 7.15 7.62 10.14
N LEU A 50 6.47 7.33 9.03
CA LEU A 50 7.09 6.65 7.90
C LEU A 50 8.28 7.48 7.39
N THR A 51 8.09 8.79 7.22
CA THR A 51 9.16 9.71 6.79
C THR A 51 10.34 9.67 7.74
N ARG A 52 10.16 9.82 9.05
CA ARG A 52 11.26 9.75 10.03
C ARG A 52 11.96 8.40 10.06
N SER A 53 11.20 7.32 9.84
CA SER A 53 11.77 5.98 9.71
C SER A 53 12.63 5.87 8.46
N GLY A 54 12.12 6.35 7.33
CA GLY A 54 12.86 6.41 6.06
C GLY A 54 14.09 7.31 6.15
N GLU A 55 14.00 8.47 6.79
CA GLU A 55 15.13 9.37 7.02
C GLU A 55 16.22 8.71 7.87
N SER A 56 15.84 7.89 8.86
CA SER A 56 16.79 7.12 9.67
C SER A 56 17.47 5.98 8.90
N GLU A 57 16.89 5.53 7.80
CA GLU A 57 17.33 4.35 7.04
C GLU A 57 18.02 4.70 5.72
N TYR A 58 17.58 5.78 5.06
CA TYR A 58 18.03 6.24 3.75
C TYR A 58 18.67 7.65 3.79
N GLY A 59 18.69 8.31 4.95
CA GLY A 59 19.19 9.68 5.10
C GLY A 59 18.10 10.75 4.93
N LYS A 60 18.37 11.97 5.39
CA LYS A 60 17.42 13.11 5.42
C LYS A 60 17.40 13.95 4.13
N TRP A 61 18.33 13.70 3.23
CA TRP A 61 18.45 14.44 1.97
C TRP A 61 17.31 14.04 1.01
N ASP A 62 16.80 15.02 0.28
CA ASP A 62 15.72 14.85 -0.70
C ASP A 62 16.26 14.79 -2.12
N LEU A 63 17.26 15.62 -2.43
CA LEU A 63 17.82 15.78 -3.77
C LEU A 63 19.32 16.06 -3.67
N VAL A 64 20.12 15.47 -4.56
CA VAL A 64 21.55 15.76 -4.72
C VAL A 64 21.82 16.13 -6.17
N GLY A 65 22.42 17.30 -6.39
CA GLY A 65 23.03 17.65 -7.67
C GLY A 65 24.51 17.34 -7.63
N TYR A 66 25.00 16.55 -8.57
CA TYR A 66 26.41 16.19 -8.68
C TYR A 66 27.18 17.16 -9.59
N ASP A 67 28.49 17.21 -9.42
CA ASP A 67 29.41 17.90 -10.33
C ASP A 67 29.15 19.42 -10.47
N LEU A 68 28.76 20.09 -9.39
CA LEU A 68 28.51 21.54 -9.44
C LEU A 68 29.85 22.30 -9.44
N SER A 69 30.05 23.16 -10.44
CA SER A 69 31.20 24.06 -10.54
C SER A 69 31.16 25.20 -9.51
N GLU A 70 32.31 25.84 -9.25
CA GLU A 70 32.39 27.00 -8.34
C GLU A 70 31.45 28.14 -8.78
N GLN A 71 31.37 28.40 -10.09
CA GLN A 71 30.50 29.43 -10.65
C GLN A 71 29.02 29.07 -10.46
N GLY A 72 28.65 27.80 -10.66
CA GLY A 72 27.31 27.29 -10.41
C GLY A 72 26.92 27.40 -8.94
N TYR A 73 27.83 27.05 -8.02
CA TYR A 73 27.63 27.16 -6.59
C TYR A 73 27.42 28.60 -6.10
N ARG A 74 28.22 29.55 -6.59
CA ARG A 74 28.04 30.98 -6.24
C ARG A 74 26.67 31.51 -6.69
N LYS A 75 26.23 31.17 -7.90
CA LYS A 75 24.89 31.51 -8.40
C LYS A 75 23.76 30.83 -7.62
N LEU A 76 23.98 29.59 -7.19
CA LEU A 76 23.03 28.85 -6.34
C LEU A 76 22.81 29.57 -5.01
N LEU A 77 23.89 30.01 -4.36
CA LEU A 77 23.81 30.75 -3.08
C LEU A 77 23.07 32.10 -3.21
N GLU A 78 23.21 32.81 -4.33
CA GLU A 78 22.44 34.03 -4.62
C GLU A 78 20.94 33.75 -4.79
N THR A 79 20.60 32.56 -5.31
CA THR A 79 19.22 32.18 -5.66
C THR A 79 18.48 31.54 -4.48
N ILE A 80 19.18 30.79 -3.63
CA ILE A 80 18.63 29.93 -2.57
C ILE A 80 19.22 30.33 -1.21
N SER A 81 19.20 31.63 -0.88
CA SER A 81 19.93 32.16 0.27
C SER A 81 19.38 31.75 1.65
N SER A 82 18.22 31.08 1.73
CA SER A 82 17.52 30.78 2.97
C SER A 82 17.42 29.29 3.29
N GLN A 83 17.99 28.42 2.47
CA GLN A 83 17.86 26.97 2.59
C GLN A 83 19.19 26.38 3.04
N GLU A 84 19.15 25.52 4.06
CA GLU A 84 20.33 24.75 4.45
C GLU A 84 20.72 23.83 3.28
N ILE A 85 22.01 23.73 3.01
CA ILE A 85 22.57 22.86 1.95
C ILE A 85 23.69 22.03 2.56
N ALA A 86 23.78 20.78 2.15
CA ALA A 86 24.87 19.91 2.52
C ALA A 86 25.80 19.75 1.32
N LEU A 87 27.09 19.98 1.55
CA LEU A 87 28.14 19.79 0.55
C LEU A 87 28.86 18.47 0.75
N SER A 88 29.15 17.81 -0.35
CA SER A 88 30.00 16.62 -0.40
C SER A 88 30.87 16.64 -1.64
N THR A 89 32.07 16.09 -1.56
CA THR A 89 32.87 15.85 -2.77
C THR A 89 32.51 14.53 -3.42
N ASP A 90 33.00 14.34 -4.63
CA ASP A 90 32.97 13.04 -5.27
C ASP A 90 33.92 12.03 -4.59
N ASN A 91 33.84 10.78 -5.02
CA ASN A 91 34.72 9.72 -4.54
C ASN A 91 36.10 9.85 -5.19
N TYR A 92 37.11 10.05 -4.36
CA TYR A 92 38.49 10.01 -4.81
C TYR A 92 39.22 8.80 -4.22
N TYR A 93 39.98 8.11 -5.05
CA TYR A 93 40.72 6.92 -4.64
C TYR A 93 42.14 7.27 -4.23
N SER A 94 42.68 6.56 -3.25
CA SER A 94 44.10 6.61 -2.89
C SER A 94 44.56 5.21 -2.56
N ASP A 95 45.84 4.93 -2.81
CA ASP A 95 46.44 3.67 -2.40
C ASP A 95 46.41 3.53 -0.89
N PHE A 96 46.12 2.32 -0.41
CA PHE A 96 46.02 2.00 1.01
C PHE A 96 46.96 0.84 1.35
N THR A 97 48.17 1.20 1.79
CA THR A 97 49.26 0.25 2.07
C THR A 97 49.01 -0.61 3.31
N GLU A 98 48.09 -0.22 4.18
CA GLU A 98 47.76 -0.93 5.43
C GLU A 98 46.61 -1.92 5.28
N THR A 99 46.17 -2.21 4.04
CA THR A 99 45.12 -3.20 3.80
C THR A 99 45.53 -4.60 4.27
N GLY A 100 44.60 -5.32 4.90
CA GLY A 100 44.74 -6.75 5.17
C GLY A 100 44.19 -7.63 4.05
N ASN A 101 43.52 -7.04 3.05
CA ASN A 101 42.88 -7.73 1.94
C ASN A 101 43.51 -7.33 0.59
N PRO A 102 44.19 -8.26 -0.12
CA PRO A 102 44.80 -7.98 -1.42
C PRO A 102 43.81 -7.53 -2.51
N ASN A 103 42.53 -7.89 -2.38
CA ASN A 103 41.49 -7.53 -3.34
C ASN A 103 40.90 -6.13 -3.09
N ARG A 104 41.31 -5.45 -2.01
CA ARG A 104 40.87 -4.09 -1.67
C ARG A 104 42.08 -3.20 -1.34
N PRO A 105 42.90 -2.85 -2.34
CA PRO A 105 44.13 -2.09 -2.13
C PRO A 105 43.93 -0.59 -1.94
N PHE A 106 42.69 -0.08 -2.05
CA PHE A 106 42.42 1.35 -2.09
C PHE A 106 41.58 1.84 -0.91
N ILE A 107 41.59 3.15 -0.69
CA ILE A 107 40.62 3.88 0.12
C ILE A 107 39.90 4.90 -0.77
N SER A 108 38.59 4.98 -0.61
CA SER A 108 37.72 5.97 -1.26
C SER A 108 37.46 7.10 -0.27
N VAL A 109 38.14 8.22 -0.47
CA VAL A 109 38.04 9.41 0.37
C VAL A 109 36.94 10.33 -0.15
N ARG A 110 35.95 10.60 0.71
CA ARG A 110 34.90 11.57 0.46
C ARG A 110 34.92 12.64 1.55
N ARG A 111 34.76 13.90 1.18
CA ARG A 111 34.72 15.01 2.12
C ARG A 111 33.29 15.49 2.31
N TYR A 112 32.86 15.63 3.56
CA TYR A 112 31.51 16.04 3.95
C TYR A 112 31.53 17.31 4.79
N SER A 113 30.63 18.23 4.45
CA SER A 113 30.25 19.32 5.34
C SER A 113 29.55 18.79 6.59
N GLN A 114 29.42 19.63 7.63
CA GLN A 114 28.72 19.26 8.86
C GLN A 114 27.29 18.76 8.57
N SER A 115 26.51 19.49 7.77
CA SER A 115 25.16 19.06 7.38
C SER A 115 25.16 17.76 6.57
N ALA A 116 26.19 17.49 5.77
CA ALA A 116 26.30 16.22 5.05
C ALA A 116 26.50 15.02 5.99
N PHE A 117 27.31 15.18 7.06
CA PHE A 117 27.43 14.17 8.11
C PHE A 117 26.09 13.89 8.82
N ASP A 118 25.29 14.92 9.05
CA ASP A 118 23.98 14.81 9.73
C ASP A 118 22.85 14.26 8.84
N TRP A 119 22.94 14.49 7.53
CA TRP A 119 21.90 14.12 6.58
C TRP A 119 22.13 12.75 5.94
N HIS A 120 23.38 12.33 5.77
CA HIS A 120 23.70 11.01 5.26
C HIS A 120 23.65 9.97 6.39
N ARG A 121 23.32 8.73 6.05
CA ARG A 121 23.29 7.64 7.02
C ARG A 121 24.73 7.24 7.38
N ILE A 122 25.25 7.83 8.45
CA ILE A 122 26.57 7.48 9.00
C ILE A 122 26.37 7.01 10.43
N ARG A 123 26.85 5.81 10.74
CA ARG A 123 26.76 5.22 12.07
C ARG A 123 28.15 5.01 12.62
N LEU A 124 28.46 5.74 13.67
CA LEU A 124 29.72 5.64 14.38
C LEU A 124 29.76 4.34 15.21
N VAL A 125 30.85 3.58 15.07
CA VAL A 125 31.12 2.37 15.85
C VAL A 125 32.01 2.72 17.05
N THR A 126 33.11 3.44 16.79
CA THR A 126 34.04 3.91 17.82
C THR A 126 34.66 5.27 17.43
N GLY A 127 35.13 6.04 18.42
CA GLY A 127 35.73 7.36 18.20
C GLY A 127 34.71 8.50 18.15
N HIS A 128 34.91 9.46 17.26
CA HIS A 128 33.95 10.53 16.93
C HIS A 128 33.96 10.82 15.42
N LEU A 129 32.93 11.52 14.91
CA LEU A 129 32.92 11.98 13.52
C LEU A 129 33.91 13.15 13.34
N PRO A 130 34.43 13.38 12.12
CA PRO A 130 35.32 14.51 11.84
C PRO A 130 34.63 15.85 12.09
N GLU A 131 35.25 16.73 12.87
CA GLU A 131 34.69 18.06 13.19
C GLU A 131 35.48 19.21 12.55
N LYS A 132 36.69 18.93 12.07
CA LYS A 132 37.61 19.91 11.48
C LYS A 132 38.45 19.30 10.36
N GLU A 133 39.01 20.17 9.53
CA GLU A 133 39.91 19.76 8.45
C GLU A 133 41.10 18.96 8.99
N GLY A 134 41.51 17.94 8.23
CA GLY A 134 42.57 17.02 8.62
C GLY A 134 42.11 15.86 9.51
N GLU A 135 40.81 15.70 9.79
CA GLU A 135 40.25 14.51 10.46
C GLU A 135 39.53 13.59 9.46
N VAL A 136 39.64 12.28 9.67
CA VAL A 136 38.97 11.26 8.85
C VAL A 136 38.42 10.12 9.72
N VAL A 137 37.27 9.59 9.32
CA VAL A 137 36.76 8.31 9.83
C VAL A 137 36.84 7.24 8.77
N LEU A 138 37.18 6.02 9.18
CA LEU A 138 37.33 4.88 8.28
C LEU A 138 36.22 3.86 8.49
N SER A 139 35.89 3.11 7.45
CA SER A 139 35.01 1.95 7.57
C SER A 139 35.60 0.90 8.52
N GLN A 140 34.76 0.34 9.39
CA GLN A 140 35.13 -0.77 10.27
C GLN A 140 35.62 -2.00 9.49
N ALA A 141 35.24 -2.14 8.20
CA ALA A 141 35.71 -3.21 7.32
C ALA A 141 37.24 -3.25 7.18
N VAL A 142 37.91 -2.10 7.33
CA VAL A 142 39.38 -2.01 7.34
C VAL A 142 39.96 -2.89 8.44
N LEU A 143 39.37 -2.86 9.64
CA LEU A 143 39.79 -3.67 10.78
C LEU A 143 39.35 -5.13 10.66
N ASP A 144 38.11 -5.36 10.20
CA ASP A 144 37.54 -6.70 10.08
C ASP A 144 38.31 -7.55 9.05
N GLU A 145 38.90 -6.90 8.05
CA GLU A 145 39.72 -7.53 7.01
C GLU A 145 41.22 -7.53 7.32
N GLY A 146 41.63 -7.17 8.54
CA GLY A 146 42.99 -7.41 9.06
C GLY A 146 43.97 -6.24 9.00
N SER A 147 43.51 -5.01 8.75
CA SER A 147 44.37 -3.82 8.88
C SER A 147 44.74 -3.54 10.34
N LYS A 148 45.84 -2.80 10.54
CA LYS A 148 46.36 -2.43 11.87
C LYS A 148 46.14 -0.96 12.25
N VAL A 149 45.48 -0.18 11.39
CA VAL A 149 45.20 1.24 11.63
C VAL A 149 44.45 1.44 12.95
N ALA A 150 44.90 2.39 13.77
CA ALA A 150 44.27 2.75 15.03
C ALA A 150 43.81 4.21 15.05
N ILE A 151 42.91 4.53 16.00
CA ILE A 151 42.49 5.92 16.24
C ILE A 151 43.71 6.72 16.71
N GLY A 152 43.99 7.81 16.01
CA GLY A 152 45.12 8.71 16.26
C GLY A 152 46.22 8.62 15.20
N ASP A 153 46.24 7.57 14.38
CA ASP A 153 47.23 7.39 13.31
C ASP A 153 47.04 8.43 12.19
N GLU A 154 48.14 8.74 11.48
CA GLU A 154 48.14 9.63 10.33
C GLU A 154 48.09 8.83 9.03
N LEU A 155 47.10 9.15 8.20
CA LEU A 155 46.87 8.59 6.88
C LEU A 155 47.26 9.60 5.81
N SER A 156 48.26 9.28 5.00
CA SER A 156 48.63 10.07 3.83
C SER A 156 47.78 9.64 2.64
N VAL A 157 47.02 10.58 2.07
CA VAL A 157 46.12 10.33 0.94
C VAL A 157 46.62 11.14 -0.26
N SER A 158 46.94 10.45 -1.35
CA SER A 158 47.20 11.06 -2.65
C SER A 158 46.10 10.60 -3.60
N THR A 159 45.21 11.52 -3.97
CA THR A 159 43.97 11.15 -4.62
C THR A 159 44.09 11.08 -6.14
N TYR A 160 43.41 10.10 -6.72
CA TYR A 160 43.27 9.89 -8.16
C TYR A 160 41.88 9.37 -8.52
N ARG A 161 41.53 9.45 -9.81
CA ARG A 161 40.39 8.77 -10.42
C ARG A 161 40.84 7.50 -11.11
N ARG A 162 40.00 6.46 -11.06
CA ARG A 162 40.27 5.15 -11.65
C ARG A 162 39.62 5.07 -13.03
N TYR A 163 40.37 4.64 -14.03
CA TYR A 163 39.89 4.45 -15.38
C TYR A 163 40.30 3.09 -15.91
N LEU A 164 39.54 2.57 -16.85
CA LEU A 164 39.93 1.40 -17.63
C LEU A 164 40.13 1.84 -19.09
N ASP A 165 41.34 1.58 -19.58
CA ASP A 165 41.76 1.88 -20.94
C ASP A 165 41.53 0.65 -21.82
N ASN A 166 40.60 0.76 -22.78
CA ASN A 166 40.34 -0.26 -23.79
C ASN A 166 41.21 0.00 -25.02
N LYS A 167 42.32 -0.74 -25.15
CA LYS A 167 43.22 -0.70 -26.31
C LYS A 167 42.81 -1.69 -27.41
N GLY A 168 41.73 -2.44 -27.21
CA GLY A 168 41.15 -3.37 -28.17
C GLY A 168 40.27 -2.67 -29.21
N SER A 169 40.00 -3.37 -30.31
CA SER A 169 39.13 -2.90 -31.39
C SER A 169 37.64 -3.21 -31.15
N THR A 170 37.31 -3.91 -30.08
CA THR A 170 35.95 -4.33 -29.73
C THR A 170 35.40 -3.55 -28.53
N GLU A 171 34.08 -3.33 -28.55
CA GLU A 171 33.35 -2.75 -27.42
C GLU A 171 33.15 -3.83 -26.35
N LEU A 172 33.48 -3.51 -25.11
CA LEU A 172 33.26 -4.39 -23.97
C LEU A 172 32.13 -3.85 -23.10
N VAL A 173 31.12 -4.68 -22.85
CA VAL A 173 29.96 -4.30 -22.04
C VAL A 173 29.93 -5.15 -20.77
N PHE A 174 29.84 -4.47 -19.62
CA PHE A 174 29.59 -5.06 -18.31
C PHE A 174 28.12 -4.81 -17.93
N PRO A 175 27.19 -5.70 -18.33
CA PRO A 175 25.75 -5.44 -18.22
C PRO A 175 25.26 -5.28 -16.77
N PHE A 176 25.87 -5.95 -15.81
CA PHE A 176 25.44 -5.96 -14.40
C PHE A 176 25.87 -4.72 -13.60
N ILE A 177 26.85 -3.97 -14.09
CA ILE A 177 27.35 -2.73 -13.46
C ILE A 177 27.15 -1.51 -14.35
N ASN A 178 26.38 -1.68 -15.44
CA ASN A 178 26.03 -0.64 -16.41
C ASN A 178 27.24 0.14 -16.93
N LEU A 179 28.33 -0.56 -17.22
CA LEU A 179 29.57 0.00 -17.74
C LEU A 179 29.81 -0.51 -19.16
N THR A 180 29.98 0.43 -20.09
CA THR A 180 30.37 0.14 -21.47
C THR A 180 31.73 0.78 -21.75
N LEU A 181 32.63 0.01 -22.34
CA LEU A 181 33.95 0.44 -22.77
C LEU A 181 34.01 0.38 -24.29
N PRO A 182 33.77 1.52 -24.96
CA PRO A 182 33.96 1.62 -26.40
C PRO A 182 35.41 1.29 -26.79
N ALA A 183 35.57 0.74 -27.99
CA ALA A 183 36.89 0.43 -28.54
C ALA A 183 37.79 1.67 -28.57
N MET A 184 39.07 1.52 -28.23
CA MET A 184 40.08 2.60 -28.26
C MET A 184 39.73 3.81 -27.38
N THR A 185 39.00 3.60 -26.28
CA THR A 185 38.62 4.68 -25.37
C THR A 185 38.95 4.35 -23.91
N LYS A 186 39.17 5.42 -23.15
CA LYS A 186 39.35 5.39 -21.71
C LYS A 186 38.03 5.72 -21.04
N THR A 187 37.52 4.81 -20.21
CA THR A 187 36.25 5.00 -19.48
C THR A 187 36.52 5.05 -17.99
N GLU A 188 35.89 5.99 -17.28
CA GLU A 188 35.97 6.10 -15.82
C GLU A 188 35.29 4.88 -15.18
N LEU A 189 35.96 4.29 -14.18
CA LEU A 189 35.46 3.10 -13.50
C LEU A 189 34.38 3.47 -12.48
N PRO A 190 33.24 2.75 -12.45
CA PRO A 190 32.20 2.98 -11.47
C PRO A 190 32.67 2.57 -10.07
N ARG A 191 32.03 3.14 -9.06
CA ARG A 191 32.47 3.05 -7.66
C ARG A 191 32.66 1.61 -7.16
N HIS A 192 31.78 0.72 -7.60
CA HIS A 192 31.69 -0.67 -7.19
C HIS A 192 32.52 -1.63 -8.07
N PHE A 193 33.32 -1.10 -9.01
CA PHE A 193 34.20 -1.91 -9.84
C PHE A 193 35.27 -2.58 -8.97
N ALA A 194 35.33 -3.91 -9.05
CA ALA A 194 36.27 -4.72 -8.29
C ALA A 194 37.72 -4.45 -8.70
N TYR A 195 38.66 -4.85 -7.84
CA TYR A 195 40.07 -4.87 -8.18
C TYR A 195 40.38 -6.20 -8.86
N PHE A 196 41.01 -6.16 -10.04
CA PHE A 196 41.34 -7.37 -10.79
C PHE A 196 42.83 -7.71 -10.77
N GLY A 197 43.64 -6.95 -10.01
CA GLY A 197 45.08 -7.19 -9.90
C GLY A 197 45.81 -7.17 -11.25
N ASN A 198 47.06 -7.63 -11.25
CA ASN A 198 47.81 -7.94 -12.48
C ASN A 198 47.61 -9.41 -12.92
N ASP A 199 46.58 -10.08 -12.41
CA ASP A 199 46.38 -11.52 -12.66
C ASP A 199 45.79 -11.79 -14.05
N SER A 200 46.22 -12.92 -14.63
CA SER A 200 46.18 -13.24 -16.07
C SER A 200 44.80 -13.50 -16.71
N SER A 201 43.70 -13.27 -15.99
CA SER A 201 42.32 -13.53 -16.46
C SER A 201 41.69 -12.35 -17.20
N PHE A 202 42.21 -11.14 -17.04
CA PHE A 202 41.76 -9.97 -17.80
C PHE A 202 42.55 -9.84 -19.11
N PRO A 203 41.92 -9.64 -20.28
CA PRO A 203 42.65 -9.56 -21.54
C PRO A 203 43.65 -8.40 -21.52
N LYS A 204 44.87 -8.63 -22.04
CA LYS A 204 45.99 -7.65 -22.03
C LYS A 204 45.69 -6.33 -22.74
N GLU A 205 44.62 -6.29 -23.51
CA GLU A 205 44.12 -5.10 -24.22
C GLU A 205 43.43 -4.11 -23.29
N TYR A 206 43.10 -4.51 -22.05
CA TYR A 206 42.50 -3.64 -21.04
C TYR A 206 43.50 -3.39 -19.91
N SER A 207 43.71 -2.12 -19.56
CA SER A 207 44.59 -1.75 -18.45
C SER A 207 43.94 -0.70 -17.56
N GLU A 208 44.00 -0.90 -16.25
CA GLU A 208 43.56 0.11 -15.29
C GLU A 208 44.61 1.24 -15.24
N VAL A 209 44.15 2.49 -15.36
CA VAL A 209 44.98 3.70 -15.38
C VAL A 209 44.45 4.66 -14.33
N HIS A 210 45.35 5.24 -13.54
CA HIS A 210 45.01 6.25 -12.54
C HIS A 210 45.34 7.65 -13.09
N GLU A 211 44.40 8.58 -12.97
CA GLU A 211 44.67 10.01 -13.21
C GLU A 211 44.66 10.74 -11.88
N GLU A 212 45.82 11.31 -11.52
CA GLU A 212 45.95 12.09 -10.30
C GLU A 212 45.06 13.33 -10.36
N THR A 213 44.34 13.59 -9.27
CA THR A 213 43.54 14.80 -9.12
C THR A 213 44.34 15.95 -8.53
N GLY A 214 45.63 15.73 -8.25
CA GLY A 214 46.57 16.74 -7.72
C GLY A 214 46.32 17.12 -6.25
N PHE A 215 45.49 16.36 -5.53
CA PHE A 215 45.15 16.61 -4.14
C PHE A 215 45.88 15.62 -3.22
N GLU A 216 46.84 16.15 -2.46
CA GLU A 216 47.53 15.42 -1.39
C GLU A 216 47.13 16.00 -0.04
N SER A 217 46.75 15.13 0.90
CA SER A 217 46.38 15.56 2.25
C SER A 217 46.74 14.49 3.27
N ARG A 218 47.09 14.95 4.48
CA ARG A 218 47.29 14.08 5.63
C ARG A 218 46.09 14.20 6.55
N TYR A 219 45.50 13.06 6.86
CA TYR A 219 44.36 12.99 7.76
C TYR A 219 44.73 12.19 9.01
N ARG A 220 44.24 12.64 10.16
CA ARG A 220 44.29 11.89 11.40
C ARG A 220 43.02 11.05 11.54
N VAL A 221 43.17 9.76 11.80
CA VAL A 221 42.05 8.85 12.02
C VAL A 221 41.41 9.15 13.37
N VAL A 222 40.14 9.56 13.39
CA VAL A 222 39.41 9.94 14.61
C VAL A 222 38.33 8.95 15.04
N GLY A 223 37.99 7.99 14.19
CA GLY A 223 36.99 6.98 14.49
C GLY A 223 36.74 5.99 13.37
N PHE A 224 35.90 5.00 13.68
CA PHE A 224 35.45 3.98 12.74
C PHE A 224 33.93 4.00 12.61
N ILE A 225 33.43 3.84 11.39
CA ILE A 225 32.01 3.83 11.05
C ILE A 225 31.56 2.44 10.58
N GLU A 226 30.27 2.12 10.75
CA GLU A 226 29.65 0.93 10.17
C GLU A 226 29.84 1.00 8.64
N PRO A 227 30.29 -0.08 7.98
CA PRO A 227 30.50 -0.07 6.53
C PRO A 227 29.21 0.38 5.83
N PRO A 228 29.25 1.45 5.01
CA PRO A 228 28.09 1.88 4.24
C PRO A 228 27.58 0.74 3.36
N SER A 229 26.28 0.69 3.10
CA SER A 229 25.67 -0.32 2.20
C SER A 229 26.23 -0.28 0.78
N GLU A 230 26.79 0.86 0.37
CA GLU A 230 27.42 1.09 -0.94
C GLU A 230 28.90 0.71 -0.97
N GLU A 231 29.47 0.25 0.15
CA GLU A 231 30.87 -0.16 0.24
C GLU A 231 31.06 -1.55 -0.39
N ILE A 232 31.11 -1.57 -1.72
CA ILE A 232 31.36 -2.75 -2.55
C ILE A 232 32.48 -2.38 -3.54
N GLY A 233 33.41 -3.30 -3.81
CA GLY A 233 34.48 -3.11 -4.79
C GLY A 233 35.88 -2.98 -4.17
N ALA A 234 36.78 -2.32 -4.89
CA ALA A 234 38.23 -2.32 -4.62
C ALA A 234 38.69 -1.44 -3.44
N ALA A 235 37.81 -0.66 -2.80
CA ALA A 235 38.21 0.38 -1.85
C ALA A 235 37.43 0.35 -0.54
N TYR A 236 38.07 0.73 0.56
CA TYR A 236 37.40 1.01 1.84
C TYR A 236 36.87 2.44 1.89
N THR A 237 35.77 2.69 2.60
CA THR A 237 35.24 4.05 2.74
C THR A 237 36.03 4.86 3.76
N ALA A 238 36.41 6.08 3.39
CA ALA A 238 36.99 7.08 4.28
C ALA A 238 36.21 8.40 4.15
N LEU A 239 35.69 8.92 5.26
CA LEU A 239 34.94 10.18 5.29
C LEU A 239 35.73 11.24 6.05
N ALA A 240 36.05 12.34 5.38
CA ALA A 240 36.80 13.46 5.93
C ALA A 240 35.95 14.73 6.02
N PHE A 241 36.37 15.70 6.83
CA PHE A 241 35.66 16.97 6.97
C PHE A 241 35.91 17.91 5.78
N LEU A 242 34.85 18.60 5.33
CA LEU A 242 34.89 19.70 4.38
C LEU A 242 34.51 21.00 5.10
N GLY A 243 35.42 21.99 5.13
CA GLY A 243 35.15 23.29 5.72
C GLY A 243 33.94 24.01 5.10
N GLU A 244 33.14 24.68 5.93
CA GLU A 244 32.01 25.50 5.46
C GLU A 244 32.50 26.75 4.71
N GLY A 245 31.98 26.99 3.51
CA GLY A 245 32.26 28.19 2.71
C GLY A 245 33.57 28.17 1.90
N SER A 246 34.39 27.13 2.04
CA SER A 246 35.57 26.90 1.20
C SER A 246 35.22 25.94 0.06
N PHE A 247 35.01 26.47 -1.14
CA PHE A 247 35.02 25.64 -2.33
C PHE A 247 36.41 24.98 -2.44
N PRO A 248 36.50 23.64 -2.52
CA PRO A 248 37.78 22.94 -2.45
C PRO A 248 38.60 23.23 -3.71
N THR A 249 39.42 24.28 -3.72
CA THR A 249 40.26 24.67 -4.88
C THR A 249 39.48 24.92 -6.19
N LYS A 250 40.12 25.51 -7.21
CA LYS A 250 39.45 25.93 -8.46
C LYS A 250 38.95 24.78 -9.35
N ASP A 251 39.36 23.54 -9.08
CA ASP A 251 39.24 22.40 -10.01
C ASP A 251 38.53 21.16 -9.43
N VAL A 252 37.88 21.26 -8.26
CA VAL A 252 37.14 20.15 -7.65
C VAL A 252 35.64 20.45 -7.72
N GLU A 253 34.90 19.62 -8.44
CA GLU A 253 33.45 19.70 -8.50
C GLU A 253 32.83 19.21 -7.18
N VAL A 254 31.75 19.85 -6.74
CA VAL A 254 31.10 19.57 -5.45
C VAL A 254 29.67 19.12 -5.68
N ASN A 255 29.25 18.13 -4.91
CA ASN A 255 27.89 17.63 -4.88
C ASN A 255 27.10 18.42 -3.83
N VAL A 256 25.94 18.95 -4.22
CA VAL A 256 25.07 19.73 -3.33
C VAL A 256 23.80 18.95 -3.05
N SER A 257 23.62 18.59 -1.79
CA SER A 257 22.41 17.96 -1.28
C SER A 257 21.47 19.01 -0.68
N PHE A 258 20.17 18.77 -0.82
CA PHE A 258 19.09 19.59 -0.29
C PHE A 258 18.18 18.76 0.61
N ASN A 259 17.70 19.37 1.70
CA ASN A 259 16.61 18.86 2.53
C ASN A 259 15.50 19.91 2.54
N LEU A 260 14.42 19.62 1.83
CA LEU A 260 13.37 20.59 1.51
C LEU A 260 12.22 20.45 2.51
N GLU A 261 11.83 21.57 3.13
CA GLU A 261 10.60 21.63 3.92
C GLU A 261 9.35 21.51 3.03
N ASP A 262 9.38 22.11 1.84
CA ASP A 262 8.33 22.05 0.84
C ASP A 262 8.79 21.24 -0.37
N THR A 263 8.37 19.98 -0.39
CA THR A 263 8.73 19.02 -1.42
C THR A 263 8.08 19.30 -2.78
N SER A 264 7.13 20.23 -2.89
CA SER A 264 6.61 20.67 -4.21
C SER A 264 7.68 21.36 -5.05
N GLN A 265 8.75 21.84 -4.42
CA GLN A 265 9.85 22.53 -5.07
C GLN A 265 10.86 21.59 -5.74
N VAL A 266 10.82 20.28 -5.44
CA VAL A 266 11.77 19.28 -5.97
C VAL A 266 11.90 19.37 -7.50
N ALA A 267 10.77 19.42 -8.21
CA ALA A 267 10.76 19.50 -9.67
C ALA A 267 11.38 20.81 -10.19
N SER A 268 11.00 21.95 -9.60
CA SER A 268 11.55 23.26 -10.00
C SER A 268 13.03 23.41 -9.66
N LEU A 269 13.48 22.78 -8.57
CA LEU A 269 14.88 22.82 -8.16
C LEU A 269 15.73 21.94 -9.07
N ARG A 270 15.23 20.77 -9.48
CA ARG A 270 15.89 19.90 -10.47
C ARG A 270 16.13 20.64 -11.79
N GLU A 271 15.12 21.36 -12.29
CA GLU A 271 15.24 22.16 -13.52
C GLU A 271 16.28 23.27 -13.37
N ARG A 272 16.22 24.03 -12.25
CA ARG A 272 17.20 25.08 -11.94
C ARG A 272 18.63 24.56 -11.80
N LEU A 273 18.83 23.39 -11.20
CA LEU A 273 20.16 22.77 -11.12
C LEU A 273 20.69 22.43 -12.51
N GLY A 274 19.83 21.97 -13.41
CA GLY A 274 20.17 21.80 -14.82
C GLY A 274 20.63 23.11 -15.49
N GLU A 275 19.94 24.23 -15.25
CA GLU A 275 20.35 25.56 -15.73
C GLU A 275 21.71 26.02 -15.17
N LEU A 276 22.06 25.56 -13.96
CA LEU A 276 23.34 25.85 -13.30
C LEU A 276 24.49 24.93 -13.74
N GLY A 277 24.25 24.03 -14.70
CA GLY A 277 25.26 23.15 -15.28
C GLY A 277 25.43 21.80 -14.57
N VAL A 278 24.54 21.43 -13.64
CA VAL A 278 24.51 20.10 -13.02
C VAL A 278 24.05 19.08 -14.06
N LYS A 279 24.90 18.07 -14.33
CA LYS A 279 24.60 17.03 -15.32
C LYS A 279 23.72 15.91 -14.76
N THR A 280 23.92 15.59 -13.50
CA THR A 280 23.30 14.45 -12.82
C THR A 280 22.63 14.92 -11.54
N VAL A 281 21.32 14.68 -11.45
CA VAL A 281 20.51 14.99 -10.27
C VAL A 281 19.86 13.69 -9.79
N GLU A 282 20.14 13.32 -8.56
CA GLU A 282 19.56 12.16 -7.88
C GLU A 282 18.54 12.62 -6.85
N THR A 283 17.45 11.86 -6.71
CA THR A 283 16.42 12.12 -5.71
C THR A 283 16.26 10.92 -4.79
N ASN A 284 16.13 11.18 -3.49
CA ASN A 284 15.87 10.14 -2.49
C ASN A 284 14.40 9.71 -2.55
N ASN A 285 14.05 8.94 -3.59
CA ASN A 285 12.66 8.55 -3.83
C ASN A 285 12.08 7.69 -2.69
N ASN A 286 12.92 7.00 -1.92
CA ASN A 286 12.50 6.24 -0.73
C ASN A 286 11.92 7.15 0.36
N VAL A 287 12.56 8.30 0.60
CA VAL A 287 12.08 9.28 1.60
C VAL A 287 11.00 10.19 1.02
N LEU A 288 11.20 10.68 -0.21
CA LEU A 288 10.23 11.54 -0.89
C LEU A 288 8.87 10.85 -1.08
N ALA A 289 8.85 9.52 -1.29
CA ALA A 289 7.61 8.75 -1.38
C ALA A 289 6.82 8.80 -0.08
N LEU A 290 7.52 8.75 1.05
CA LEU A 290 6.93 8.83 2.37
C LEU A 290 6.47 10.25 2.68
N LYS A 291 7.15 11.29 2.16
CA LYS A 291 6.72 12.70 2.23
C LYS A 291 5.52 13.01 1.32
N GLY A 292 5.09 12.08 0.46
CA GLY A 292 4.01 12.31 -0.48
C GLY A 292 4.40 13.18 -1.69
N ALA A 293 5.69 13.21 -2.01
CA ALA A 293 6.28 14.02 -3.08
C ALA A 293 7.39 13.30 -3.85
N SER A 294 7.35 11.98 -3.88
CA SER A 294 8.20 11.21 -4.80
C SER A 294 7.89 11.60 -6.24
N THR A 295 8.91 11.48 -7.09
CA THR A 295 8.76 11.44 -8.53
C THR A 295 7.80 10.32 -8.95
N ASP A 296 7.72 9.23 -8.16
CA ASP A 296 6.70 8.21 -8.30
C ASP A 296 5.35 8.70 -7.74
N THR A 297 4.51 9.22 -8.64
CA THR A 297 3.18 9.77 -8.32
C THR A 297 2.19 8.74 -7.75
N THR A 298 2.53 7.44 -7.74
CA THR A 298 1.62 6.35 -7.38
C THR A 298 1.28 6.37 -5.90
N ILE A 299 2.29 6.44 -5.02
CA ILE A 299 2.11 6.43 -3.56
C ILE A 299 1.32 7.67 -3.13
N ASN A 300 1.64 8.82 -3.72
CA ASN A 300 0.88 10.07 -3.52
C ASN A 300 -0.59 9.88 -3.93
N GLY A 301 -0.82 9.22 -5.06
CA GLY A 301 -2.15 8.83 -5.53
C GLY A 301 -2.90 7.94 -4.55
N ILE A 302 -2.26 6.95 -3.94
CA ILE A 302 -2.88 6.04 -2.96
C ILE A 302 -3.28 6.80 -1.70
N VAL A 303 -2.41 7.65 -1.17
CA VAL A 303 -2.68 8.46 0.03
C VAL A 303 -3.84 9.44 -0.22
N ILE A 304 -3.82 10.15 -1.34
CA ILE A 304 -4.89 11.10 -1.72
C ILE A 304 -6.21 10.35 -1.93
N PHE A 305 -6.18 9.22 -2.64
CA PHE A 305 -7.36 8.38 -2.84
C PHE A 305 -7.94 7.92 -1.51
N ALA A 306 -7.12 7.43 -0.59
CA ALA A 306 -7.55 6.98 0.74
C ALA A 306 -8.21 8.11 1.54
N GLN A 307 -7.57 9.28 1.56
CA GLN A 307 -8.06 10.46 2.27
C GLN A 307 -9.41 10.92 1.71
N LEU A 308 -9.55 11.01 0.37
CA LEU A 308 -10.80 11.38 -0.29
C LEU A 308 -11.89 10.33 -0.06
N PHE A 309 -11.56 9.05 -0.22
CA PHE A 309 -12.46 7.93 -0.01
C PHE A 309 -13.08 7.97 1.39
N PHE A 310 -12.24 8.05 2.44
CA PHE A 310 -12.74 8.10 3.81
C PHE A 310 -13.50 9.37 4.12
N THR A 311 -13.05 10.53 3.64
CA THR A 311 -13.77 11.80 3.84
C THR A 311 -15.17 11.74 3.22
N LEU A 312 -15.29 11.28 1.98
CA LEU A 312 -16.59 11.14 1.29
C LEU A 312 -17.49 10.12 1.97
N LEU A 313 -16.91 9.00 2.44
CA LEU A 313 -17.62 7.94 3.13
C LEU A 313 -18.19 8.43 4.47
N ILE A 314 -17.38 9.06 5.33
CA ILE A 314 -17.82 9.63 6.62
C ILE A 314 -18.89 10.68 6.39
N SER A 315 -18.70 11.54 5.38
CA SER A 315 -19.67 12.57 5.01
C SER A 315 -21.00 11.94 4.60
N GLY A 316 -20.98 10.91 3.74
CA GLY A 316 -22.17 10.19 3.31
C GLY A 316 -22.94 9.55 4.47
N VAL A 317 -22.23 8.84 5.35
CA VAL A 317 -22.82 8.23 6.57
C VAL A 317 -23.49 9.30 7.44
N SER A 318 -22.75 10.38 7.68
CA SER A 318 -23.18 11.44 8.59
C SER A 318 -24.35 12.22 8.02
N ILE A 319 -24.38 12.46 6.70
CA ILE A 319 -25.53 13.08 6.03
C ILE A 319 -26.80 12.28 6.28
N VAL A 320 -26.77 10.96 6.08
CA VAL A 320 -27.96 10.11 6.30
C VAL A 320 -28.38 10.12 7.76
N LEU A 321 -27.42 9.97 8.69
CA LEU A 321 -27.68 9.97 10.14
C LEU A 321 -28.31 11.29 10.60
N ILE A 322 -27.68 12.42 10.26
CA ILE A 322 -28.09 13.75 10.66
C ILE A 322 -29.42 14.13 9.99
N TYR A 323 -29.60 13.76 8.71
CA TYR A 323 -30.87 13.94 8.01
C TYR A 323 -32.01 13.24 8.72
N ASN A 324 -31.84 11.95 9.07
CA ASN A 324 -32.87 11.17 9.75
C ASN A 324 -33.23 11.81 11.10
N LEU A 325 -32.22 12.28 11.82
CA LEU A 325 -32.36 12.91 13.11
C LEU A 325 -33.13 14.24 13.06
N PHE A 326 -32.81 15.12 12.10
CA PHE A 326 -33.55 16.39 11.91
C PHE A 326 -34.94 16.16 11.32
N ASN A 327 -35.11 15.17 10.44
CA ASN A 327 -36.40 14.85 9.83
C ASN A 327 -37.37 14.26 10.86
N LEU A 328 -36.92 13.39 11.78
CA LEU A 328 -37.72 12.98 12.92
C LEU A 328 -38.04 14.18 13.84
N SER A 329 -37.17 15.19 13.86
CA SER A 329 -37.35 16.33 14.75
C SER A 329 -38.39 17.32 14.27
N TYR A 330 -38.66 17.28 12.96
CA TYR A 330 -39.71 18.06 12.36
C TYR A 330 -41.09 17.78 12.98
N ASP A 331 -41.48 16.51 13.04
CA ASP A 331 -42.84 16.10 13.43
C ASP A 331 -43.17 16.56 14.86
N GLU A 332 -42.20 16.53 15.76
CA GLU A 332 -42.34 17.03 17.14
C GLU A 332 -42.37 18.56 17.26
N ARG A 333 -41.66 19.25 16.36
CA ARG A 333 -41.57 20.72 16.34
C ARG A 333 -42.73 21.37 15.62
N LEU A 334 -43.51 20.60 14.87
CA LEU A 334 -44.58 21.09 14.03
C LEU A 334 -45.54 21.99 14.82
N ARG A 335 -45.88 21.62 16.06
CA ARG A 335 -46.77 22.41 16.93
C ARG A 335 -46.18 23.78 17.27
N TYR A 336 -44.92 23.84 17.72
CA TYR A 336 -44.24 25.10 18.02
C TYR A 336 -44.02 25.97 16.78
N LEU A 337 -43.60 25.37 15.66
CA LEU A 337 -43.42 26.09 14.40
C LEU A 337 -44.75 26.63 13.86
N SER A 338 -45.87 25.93 14.12
CA SER A 338 -47.23 26.37 13.80
C SER A 338 -47.67 27.57 14.66
N LEU A 339 -47.28 27.57 15.94
CA LEU A 339 -47.52 28.71 16.84
C LEU A 339 -46.71 29.94 16.38
N LEU A 340 -45.43 29.77 16.05
CA LEU A 340 -44.61 30.86 15.50
C LEU A 340 -45.18 31.46 14.21
N THR A 341 -45.73 30.62 13.31
CA THR A 341 -46.40 31.13 12.11
C THR A 341 -47.66 31.91 12.41
N SER A 342 -48.39 31.51 13.45
CA SER A 342 -49.59 32.24 13.90
C SER A 342 -49.23 33.63 14.44
N VAL A 343 -48.02 33.78 14.99
CA VAL A 343 -47.44 35.06 15.44
C VAL A 343 -46.76 35.85 14.29
N GLY A 344 -46.77 35.32 13.05
CA GLY A 344 -46.25 36.02 11.86
C GLY A 344 -44.83 35.66 11.42
N ALA A 345 -44.25 34.56 11.92
CA ALA A 345 -42.89 34.15 11.53
C ALA A 345 -42.78 33.80 10.02
N THR A 346 -41.84 34.43 9.33
CA THR A 346 -41.60 34.22 7.90
C THR A 346 -40.99 32.84 7.58
N ARG A 347 -41.07 32.40 6.33
CA ARG A 347 -40.43 31.16 5.86
C ARG A 347 -38.91 31.17 6.05
N LYS A 348 -38.26 32.32 5.83
CA LYS A 348 -36.81 32.50 6.02
C LYS A 348 -36.41 32.33 7.49
N GLN A 349 -37.17 32.96 8.39
CA GLN A 349 -37.01 32.88 9.85
C GLN A 349 -37.16 31.44 10.38
N ARG A 350 -38.11 30.66 9.85
CA ARG A 350 -38.26 29.24 10.19
C ARG A 350 -37.09 28.36 9.73
N ARG A 351 -36.56 28.59 8.52
CA ARG A 351 -35.36 27.88 8.05
C ARG A 351 -34.14 28.22 8.90
N ALA A 352 -33.96 29.51 9.19
CA ALA A 352 -32.87 30.00 10.02
C ALA A 352 -32.87 29.34 11.41
N SER A 353 -34.04 29.04 11.98
CA SER A 353 -34.15 28.30 13.24
C SER A 353 -33.48 26.93 13.21
N VAL A 354 -33.60 26.18 12.10
CA VAL A 354 -33.01 24.84 11.96
C VAL A 354 -31.49 24.95 11.77
N TYR A 355 -31.05 25.92 10.97
CA TYR A 355 -29.62 26.19 10.79
C TYR A 355 -28.94 26.65 12.06
N TYR A 356 -29.61 27.49 12.85
CA TYR A 356 -29.08 27.96 14.12
C TYR A 356 -28.90 26.83 15.13
N GLU A 357 -29.82 25.86 15.15
CA GLU A 357 -29.63 24.66 15.96
C GLU A 357 -28.47 23.80 15.47
N ALA A 358 -28.39 23.54 14.16
CA ALA A 358 -27.28 22.78 13.59
C ALA A 358 -25.94 23.46 13.93
N PHE A 359 -25.88 24.78 13.84
CA PHE A 359 -24.72 25.58 14.24
C PHE A 359 -24.35 25.40 15.72
N LEU A 360 -25.31 25.47 16.65
CA LEU A 360 -25.05 25.25 18.08
C LEU A 360 -24.53 23.83 18.37
N LEU A 361 -25.06 22.83 17.66
CA LEU A 361 -24.60 21.46 17.80
C LEU A 361 -23.17 21.29 17.26
N VAL A 362 -22.85 21.88 16.10
CA VAL A 362 -21.50 21.86 15.52
C VAL A 362 -20.49 22.57 16.42
N LEU A 363 -20.86 23.73 16.98
CA LEU A 363 -19.99 24.51 17.86
C LEU A 363 -19.55 23.71 19.10
N LEU A 364 -20.43 22.88 19.64
CA LEU A 364 -20.11 21.99 20.76
C LEU A 364 -19.44 20.69 20.30
N ALA A 365 -19.84 20.16 19.16
CA ALA A 365 -19.35 18.88 18.66
C ALA A 365 -17.91 18.94 18.13
N LEU A 366 -17.51 20.05 17.49
CA LEU A 366 -16.19 20.23 16.92
C LEU A 366 -15.06 20.03 17.95
N PRO A 367 -15.00 20.81 19.06
CA PRO A 367 -13.93 20.65 20.04
C PRO A 367 -13.96 19.26 20.70
N LEU A 368 -15.15 18.77 21.07
CA LEU A 368 -15.29 17.45 21.69
C LEU A 368 -14.83 16.32 20.74
N GLY A 369 -15.21 16.39 19.47
CA GLY A 369 -14.86 15.41 18.47
C GLY A 369 -13.37 15.40 18.15
N ILE A 370 -12.75 16.58 18.02
CA ILE A 370 -11.30 16.69 17.82
C ILE A 370 -10.55 16.12 19.02
N ILE A 371 -10.88 16.51 20.25
CA ILE A 371 -10.21 16.02 21.46
C ILE A 371 -10.33 14.50 21.57
N LEU A 372 -11.53 13.94 21.36
CA LEU A 372 -11.73 12.49 21.39
C LEU A 372 -10.97 11.79 20.26
N GLY A 373 -10.93 12.38 19.06
CA GLY A 373 -10.17 11.86 17.92
C GLY A 373 -8.67 11.81 18.20
N LEU A 374 -8.09 12.89 18.74
CA LEU A 374 -6.70 12.93 19.18
C LEU A 374 -6.43 11.87 20.26
N GLY A 375 -7.36 11.67 21.20
CA GLY A 375 -7.26 10.62 22.22
C GLY A 375 -7.26 9.21 21.63
N VAL A 376 -8.09 8.96 20.61
CA VAL A 376 -8.11 7.68 19.88
C VAL A 376 -6.80 7.44 19.16
N ILE A 377 -6.27 8.44 18.45
CA ILE A 377 -4.98 8.33 17.74
C ILE A 377 -3.86 8.08 18.75
N TYR A 378 -3.80 8.85 19.84
CA TYR A 378 -2.79 8.68 20.89
C TYR A 378 -2.82 7.27 21.51
N PHE A 379 -4.01 6.76 21.84
CA PHE A 379 -4.15 5.41 22.37
C PHE A 379 -3.79 4.35 21.34
N ALA A 380 -4.19 4.52 20.08
CA ALA A 380 -3.82 3.64 18.99
C ALA A 380 -2.29 3.59 18.83
N LEU A 381 -1.60 4.74 18.84
CA LEU A 381 -0.14 4.78 18.80
C LEU A 381 0.48 4.00 19.96
N LYS A 382 -0.05 4.13 21.19
CA LYS A 382 0.48 3.43 22.37
C LYS A 382 0.24 1.92 22.35
N VAL A 383 -0.90 1.48 21.84
CA VAL A 383 -1.24 0.05 21.72
C VAL A 383 -0.43 -0.59 20.59
N ILE A 384 -0.28 0.11 19.47
CA ILE A 384 0.38 -0.42 18.29
C ILE A 384 1.91 -0.25 18.41
N SER A 385 2.44 0.71 19.18
CA SER A 385 3.89 0.99 19.29
C SER A 385 4.78 -0.21 19.62
N PRO A 386 4.45 -1.11 20.56
CA PRO A 386 5.32 -2.24 20.89
C PRO A 386 5.40 -3.24 19.73
N SER A 387 4.29 -3.44 19.03
CA SER A 387 4.20 -4.31 17.85
C SER A 387 4.84 -3.65 16.62
N LEU A 388 4.55 -2.37 16.34
CA LEU A 388 5.15 -1.57 15.27
C LEU A 388 6.68 -1.55 15.37
N LEU A 389 7.25 -1.31 16.55
CA LEU A 389 8.70 -1.28 16.75
C LEU A 389 9.37 -2.63 16.50
N SER A 390 8.72 -3.74 16.90
CA SER A 390 9.23 -5.09 16.60
C SER A 390 9.03 -5.50 15.13
N LEU A 391 8.02 -4.96 14.46
CA LEU A 391 7.64 -5.33 13.09
C LEU A 391 8.49 -4.58 12.05
N PHE A 392 8.86 -3.34 12.28
CA PHE A 392 9.63 -2.55 11.31
C PHE A 392 11.16 -2.70 11.45
N ALA A 393 11.64 -3.65 12.26
CA ALA A 393 13.07 -3.79 12.60
C ALA A 393 13.75 -2.46 12.99
N VAL A 394 12.97 -1.49 13.48
CA VAL A 394 13.46 -0.16 13.83
C VAL A 394 14.33 -0.34 15.06
N LYS A 395 15.66 -0.30 14.84
CA LYS A 395 16.63 -0.20 15.93
C LYS A 395 16.17 0.94 16.86
N LYS A 396 16.17 0.67 18.17
CA LYS A 396 15.70 1.58 19.24
C LYS A 396 16.08 3.05 18.94
N GLY A 397 15.10 3.92 18.67
CA GLY A 397 15.39 5.36 18.48
C GLY A 397 14.24 6.23 17.97
N VAL A 398 13.37 5.74 17.08
CA VAL A 398 12.29 6.58 16.51
C VAL A 398 11.05 6.55 17.42
N THR A 399 10.77 7.67 18.09
CA THR A 399 9.58 7.81 18.96
C THR A 399 8.32 8.10 18.14
N LEU A 400 7.26 7.32 18.36
CA LEU A 400 5.92 7.61 17.85
C LEU A 400 5.33 8.80 18.62
N LEU A 401 4.98 9.86 17.91
CA LEU A 401 4.56 11.17 18.41
C LEU A 401 3.35 11.62 17.60
N LEU A 402 2.28 12.00 18.29
CA LEU A 402 1.09 12.56 17.65
C LEU A 402 1.45 13.88 16.94
N VAL A 403 1.21 13.96 15.63
CA VAL A 403 1.48 15.15 14.82
C VAL A 403 0.16 15.78 14.39
N VAL A 404 -0.04 17.05 14.76
CA VAL A 404 -1.24 17.82 14.39
C VAL A 404 -0.82 19.02 13.55
N THR A 405 -1.19 19.02 12.28
CA THR A 405 -0.95 20.14 11.38
C THR A 405 -2.14 21.10 11.37
N TRP A 406 -1.88 22.40 11.11
CA TRP A 406 -2.94 23.39 11.04
C TRP A 406 -3.85 23.20 9.80
N GLN A 407 -3.30 22.67 8.69
CA GLN A 407 -4.06 22.33 7.50
C GLN A 407 -5.09 21.24 7.80
N SER A 408 -4.70 20.20 8.55
CA SER A 408 -5.62 19.14 8.97
C SER A 408 -6.78 19.68 9.82
N LEU A 409 -6.51 20.61 10.74
CA LEU A 409 -7.56 21.24 11.55
C LEU A 409 -8.57 22.02 10.69
N ILE A 410 -8.09 22.80 9.70
CA ILE A 410 -8.97 23.53 8.78
C ILE A 410 -9.85 22.55 8.01
N TRP A 411 -9.28 21.49 7.45
CA TRP A 411 -10.03 20.51 6.69
C TRP A 411 -11.08 19.78 7.54
N ILE A 412 -10.77 19.42 8.78
CA ILE A 412 -11.74 18.81 9.71
C ILE A 412 -12.92 19.76 9.95
N ILE A 413 -12.65 21.04 10.22
CA ILE A 413 -13.68 22.06 10.48
C ILE A 413 -14.57 22.23 9.25
N VAL A 414 -13.96 22.42 8.07
CA VAL A 414 -14.67 22.65 6.81
C VAL A 414 -15.51 21.42 6.42
N ALA A 415 -14.92 20.22 6.43
CA ALA A 415 -15.63 18.99 6.07
C ALA A 415 -16.81 18.71 7.04
N THR A 416 -16.62 18.92 8.34
CA THR A 416 -17.66 18.76 9.35
C THR A 416 -18.80 19.76 9.14
N ALA A 417 -18.47 21.04 8.97
CA ALA A 417 -19.46 22.10 8.76
C ALA A 417 -20.28 21.84 7.50
N ILE A 418 -19.63 21.59 6.35
CA ILE A 418 -20.30 21.33 5.07
C ILE A 418 -21.28 20.15 5.22
N THR A 419 -20.81 19.03 5.77
CA THR A 419 -21.62 17.81 5.92
C THR A 419 -22.88 18.06 6.76
N VAL A 420 -22.73 18.70 7.92
CA VAL A 420 -23.86 18.95 8.83
C VAL A 420 -24.88 19.91 8.21
N PHE A 421 -24.41 20.98 7.56
CA PHE A 421 -25.30 21.96 6.94
C PHE A 421 -26.00 21.42 5.69
N VAL A 422 -25.32 20.61 4.88
CA VAL A 422 -25.93 19.87 3.76
C VAL A 422 -27.00 18.91 4.27
N ALA A 423 -26.72 18.17 5.34
CA ALA A 423 -27.68 17.24 5.95
C ALA A 423 -28.94 17.95 6.50
N ALA A 424 -28.77 19.14 7.09
CA ALA A 424 -29.85 19.95 7.64
C ALA A 424 -30.70 20.67 6.56
N TYR A 425 -30.17 20.84 5.34
CA TYR A 425 -30.81 21.63 4.28
C TYR A 425 -32.20 21.11 3.86
N LEU A 426 -32.31 19.82 3.57
CA LEU A 426 -33.57 19.22 3.12
C LEU A 426 -34.67 19.27 4.19
N PRO A 427 -34.43 18.86 5.45
CA PRO A 427 -35.37 19.04 6.56
C PRO A 427 -35.77 20.51 6.72
N ALA A 428 -34.82 21.44 6.78
CA ALA A 428 -35.11 22.88 6.92
C ALA A 428 -36.01 23.40 5.79
N ARG A 429 -35.77 22.98 4.56
CA ARG A 429 -36.58 23.35 3.39
C ARG A 429 -38.02 22.83 3.50
N LYS A 430 -38.20 21.58 3.95
CA LYS A 430 -39.52 21.00 4.23
C LYS A 430 -40.25 21.77 5.32
N MET A 431 -39.58 22.05 6.45
CA MET A 431 -40.18 22.75 7.60
C MET A 431 -40.74 24.12 7.24
N ALA A 432 -40.10 24.83 6.31
CA ALA A 432 -40.55 26.16 5.92
C ALA A 432 -41.71 26.18 4.92
N LYS A 433 -41.98 25.06 4.22
CA LYS A 433 -43.02 25.00 3.18
C LYS A 433 -44.37 24.49 3.69
N GLN A 434 -44.39 23.60 4.68
CA GLN A 434 -45.58 22.81 5.02
C GLN A 434 -46.39 23.27 6.25
N VAL A 435 -45.98 24.34 6.94
CA VAL A 435 -46.61 24.73 8.22
C VAL A 435 -47.47 25.98 8.06
N PRO A 436 -48.81 25.82 7.87
CA PRO A 436 -49.74 26.79 8.46
C PRO A 436 -51.06 26.25 9.09
N LEU A 437 -51.57 25.03 8.78
CA LEU A 437 -52.89 24.59 9.30
C LEU A 437 -52.95 23.14 9.82
N GLU A 438 -52.09 22.24 9.32
CA GLU A 438 -52.10 20.82 9.73
C GLU A 438 -51.57 20.61 11.17
N GLY A 439 -50.69 21.48 11.67
CA GLY A 439 -50.11 21.35 13.02
C GLY A 439 -51.04 21.71 14.19
N LEU A 440 -52.21 22.29 13.91
CA LEU A 440 -53.24 22.65 14.91
C LEU A 440 -54.43 21.68 14.91
N ARG A 441 -54.67 20.95 13.81
CA ARG A 441 -55.66 19.87 13.76
C ARG A 441 -54.99 18.54 14.14
N SER A 442 -54.99 18.22 15.43
CA SER A 442 -54.56 16.90 15.93
C SER A 442 -55.59 15.79 15.68
N THR A 443 -56.35 15.84 14.58
CA THR A 443 -57.31 14.78 14.24
C THR A 443 -57.02 14.28 12.83
N PHE A 444 -56.47 13.07 12.77
CA PHE A 444 -56.22 12.33 11.54
C PHE A 444 -57.51 12.20 10.71
N SER A 445 -57.66 13.03 9.67
CA SER A 445 -58.70 12.80 8.65
C SER A 445 -58.10 12.00 7.48
N PRO A 446 -58.64 10.81 7.15
CA PRO A 446 -58.09 9.99 6.09
C PRO A 446 -58.38 10.62 4.71
N LYS A 447 -57.32 10.83 3.91
CA LYS A 447 -57.48 11.08 2.47
C LYS A 447 -57.95 9.79 1.79
N LYS A 448 -59.17 9.80 1.24
CA LYS A 448 -59.75 8.69 0.47
C LYS A 448 -58.93 8.43 -0.79
N SER A 449 -58.22 7.29 -0.87
CA SER A 449 -57.69 6.80 -2.15
C SER A 449 -58.69 5.82 -2.79
N ARG A 450 -59.34 6.23 -3.88
CA ARG A 450 -60.04 5.32 -4.78
C ARG A 450 -59.00 4.57 -5.62
N LYS A 451 -58.86 3.26 -5.41
CA LYS A 451 -58.58 2.23 -6.44
C LYS A 451 -58.70 0.84 -5.81
N LYS A 452 -59.72 0.08 -6.24
CA LYS A 452 -59.91 -1.35 -5.94
C LYS A 452 -58.90 -2.18 -6.73
N LYS A 453 -58.24 -3.14 -6.08
CA LYS A 453 -57.74 -4.37 -6.73
C LYS A 453 -57.89 -5.55 -5.76
N GLN A 454 -58.26 -6.70 -6.33
CA GLN A 454 -58.57 -7.98 -5.69
C GLN A 454 -57.52 -8.37 -4.64
N VAL A 455 -58.01 -8.65 -3.43
CA VAL A 455 -57.25 -9.32 -2.38
C VAL A 455 -57.30 -10.81 -2.68
N ARG A 456 -56.18 -11.40 -3.13
CA ARG A 456 -56.00 -12.85 -3.14
C ARG A 456 -56.05 -13.35 -1.69
N ARG A 457 -57.03 -14.21 -1.39
CA ARG A 457 -57.17 -14.97 -0.14
C ARG A 457 -55.94 -15.87 0.02
N LEU A 458 -55.03 -15.54 0.95
CA LEU A 458 -54.03 -16.42 1.56
C LEU A 458 -53.11 -15.57 2.48
N SER A 459 -53.63 -15.06 3.60
CA SER A 459 -52.80 -14.72 4.78
C SER A 459 -53.67 -14.35 5.99
N GLY A 460 -53.30 -14.78 7.20
CA GLY A 460 -53.98 -14.43 8.45
C GLY A 460 -54.01 -12.92 8.77
N ALA A 461 -54.88 -12.53 9.72
CA ALA A 461 -55.18 -11.13 10.07
C ALA A 461 -53.93 -10.27 10.34
N GLU A 462 -52.91 -10.83 10.97
CA GLU A 462 -51.63 -10.16 11.25
C GLU A 462 -50.91 -9.68 9.97
N THR A 463 -50.96 -10.46 8.89
CA THR A 463 -50.31 -10.10 7.61
C THR A 463 -51.09 -9.03 6.87
N LEU A 464 -52.42 -9.06 6.95
CA LEU A 464 -53.29 -8.02 6.39
C LEU A 464 -53.10 -6.70 7.13
N LEU A 465 -53.00 -6.74 8.46
CA LEU A 465 -52.70 -5.57 9.28
C LEU A 465 -51.30 -5.02 8.99
N ALA A 466 -50.26 -5.86 8.95
CA ALA A 466 -48.90 -5.45 8.58
C ALA A 466 -48.85 -4.79 7.19
N ARG A 467 -49.51 -5.38 6.18
CA ARG A 467 -49.63 -4.79 4.84
C ARG A 467 -50.42 -3.48 4.83
N GLY A 468 -51.48 -3.38 5.63
CA GLY A 468 -52.30 -2.19 5.79
C GLY A 468 -51.49 -1.02 6.36
N PHE A 469 -50.73 -1.25 7.43
CA PHE A 469 -49.86 -0.26 8.03
C PHE A 469 -48.73 0.20 7.11
N LEU A 470 -48.09 -0.74 6.40
CA LEU A 470 -47.06 -0.42 5.40
C LEU A 470 -47.58 0.51 4.29
N ARG A 471 -48.86 0.39 3.90
CA ARG A 471 -49.49 1.28 2.91
C ARG A 471 -49.91 2.61 3.51
N TYR A 472 -50.41 2.61 4.74
CA TYR A 472 -50.91 3.79 5.44
C TYR A 472 -49.78 4.74 5.89
N GLN A 473 -48.68 4.23 6.42
CA GLN A 473 -47.54 5.02 6.94
C GLN A 473 -46.31 4.99 6.03
N ASN A 474 -46.53 5.04 4.71
CA ASN A 474 -45.49 4.92 3.69
C ASN A 474 -44.30 5.89 3.91
N HIS A 475 -44.52 7.10 4.43
CA HIS A 475 -43.45 8.07 4.69
C HIS A 475 -42.46 7.62 5.79
N GLN A 476 -42.95 7.00 6.87
CA GLN A 476 -42.11 6.54 7.99
C GLN A 476 -41.40 5.23 7.65
N GLY A 477 -42.09 4.30 6.99
CA GLY A 477 -41.47 3.08 6.45
C GLY A 477 -40.33 3.38 5.48
N LYS A 478 -40.47 4.42 4.64
CA LYS A 478 -39.38 4.92 3.76
C LYS A 478 -38.17 5.44 4.54
N SER A 479 -38.32 5.91 5.78
CA SER A 479 -37.18 6.34 6.61
C SER A 479 -36.34 5.15 7.06
N ILE A 480 -36.98 4.05 7.47
CA ILE A 480 -36.30 2.82 7.86
C ILE A 480 -35.63 2.16 6.67
N VAL A 481 -36.34 2.07 5.53
CA VAL A 481 -35.76 1.52 4.29
C VAL A 481 -34.50 2.29 3.91
N ARG A 482 -34.50 3.63 4.02
CA ARG A 482 -33.31 4.45 3.76
C ARG A 482 -32.18 4.20 4.76
N ALA A 483 -32.48 4.08 6.05
CA ALA A 483 -31.46 3.81 7.07
C ALA A 483 -30.81 2.42 6.88
N LEU A 484 -31.62 1.39 6.61
CA LEU A 484 -31.12 0.04 6.34
C LEU A 484 -30.41 -0.08 4.98
N ALA A 485 -30.91 0.59 3.94
CA ALA A 485 -30.25 0.61 2.64
C ALA A 485 -28.90 1.33 2.72
N ALA A 486 -28.84 2.46 3.43
CA ALA A 486 -27.58 3.17 3.68
C ALA A 486 -26.61 2.30 4.49
N PHE A 487 -27.09 1.58 5.51
CA PHE A 487 -26.27 0.63 6.28
C PHE A 487 -25.59 -0.39 5.36
N VAL A 488 -26.35 -1.12 4.54
CA VAL A 488 -25.79 -2.13 3.62
C VAL A 488 -24.86 -1.50 2.61
N ALA A 489 -25.26 -0.36 2.03
CA ALA A 489 -24.47 0.35 1.05
C ALA A 489 -23.11 0.76 1.64
N ILE A 490 -23.11 1.39 2.81
CA ILE A 490 -21.90 1.86 3.49
C ILE A 490 -21.00 0.69 3.86
N LEU A 491 -21.57 -0.39 4.41
CA LEU A 491 -20.79 -1.57 4.77
C LEU A 491 -20.04 -2.06 3.53
N LEU A 492 -20.75 -2.42 2.45
CA LEU A 492 -20.18 -2.87 1.17
C LEU A 492 -19.18 -1.91 0.55
N ILE A 493 -19.48 -0.61 0.52
CA ILE A 493 -18.59 0.41 0.00
C ILE A 493 -17.30 0.47 0.82
N THR A 494 -17.40 0.44 2.16
CA THR A 494 -16.23 0.49 3.05
C THR A 494 -15.35 -0.75 2.85
N GLY A 495 -15.96 -1.94 2.81
CA GLY A 495 -15.24 -3.18 2.60
C GLY A 495 -14.55 -3.28 1.25
N TYR A 496 -15.28 -2.95 0.18
CA TYR A 496 -14.73 -2.95 -1.16
C TYR A 496 -13.63 -1.91 -1.33
N GLY A 497 -13.84 -0.68 -0.86
CA GLY A 497 -12.82 0.37 -0.94
C GLY A 497 -11.59 0.06 -0.10
N ALA A 498 -11.76 -0.55 1.09
CA ALA A 498 -10.64 -1.04 1.89
C ALA A 498 -9.86 -2.14 1.17
N GLN A 499 -10.55 -3.11 0.56
CA GLN A 499 -9.89 -4.17 -0.20
C GLN A 499 -9.19 -3.62 -1.45
N ALA A 500 -9.84 -2.72 -2.19
CA ALA A 500 -9.24 -2.07 -3.36
C ALA A 500 -7.97 -1.29 -2.99
N MET A 501 -7.98 -0.60 -1.83
CA MET A 501 -6.82 0.11 -1.32
C MET A 501 -5.71 -0.84 -0.87
N LEU A 502 -6.05 -1.92 -0.14
CA LEU A 502 -5.08 -2.93 0.26
C LEU A 502 -4.42 -3.58 -0.97
N SER A 503 -5.22 -3.97 -1.96
CA SER A 503 -4.70 -4.49 -3.23
C SER A 503 -3.78 -3.48 -3.91
N ALA A 504 -4.15 -2.20 -4.03
CA ALA A 504 -3.30 -1.19 -4.65
C ALA A 504 -1.93 -1.04 -3.94
N VAL A 505 -1.91 -1.13 -2.61
CA VAL A 505 -0.68 -1.10 -1.81
C VAL A 505 0.12 -2.38 -1.97
N ASP A 506 -0.53 -3.54 -1.87
CA ASP A 506 0.10 -4.86 -2.02
C ASP A 506 0.79 -4.97 -3.39
N TYR A 507 0.11 -4.60 -4.48
CA TYR A 507 0.67 -4.62 -5.82
C TYR A 507 1.85 -3.65 -6.00
N LYS A 508 1.86 -2.49 -5.33
CA LYS A 508 2.94 -1.51 -5.48
C LYS A 508 4.15 -1.81 -4.60
N LEU A 509 3.94 -2.31 -3.38
CA LEU A 509 5.02 -2.45 -2.39
C LEU A 509 5.58 -3.88 -2.30
N VAL A 510 4.77 -4.93 -2.48
CA VAL A 510 5.17 -6.33 -2.19
C VAL A 510 5.92 -6.98 -3.37
N GLN A 511 5.76 -6.48 -4.59
CA GLN A 511 6.27 -7.11 -5.82
C GLN A 511 7.77 -6.91 -6.11
N SER A 512 8.63 -6.71 -5.11
CA SER A 512 10.08 -6.68 -5.38
C SER A 512 10.64 -8.07 -5.75
N SER A 513 9.92 -9.15 -5.46
CA SER A 513 10.26 -10.51 -5.89
C SER A 513 9.34 -10.96 -7.03
N THR A 514 9.92 -11.30 -8.19
CA THR A 514 9.22 -11.86 -9.35
C THR A 514 8.55 -13.21 -9.06
N PHE A 515 8.97 -13.87 -7.98
CA PHE A 515 8.62 -15.25 -7.67
C PHE A 515 8.80 -15.56 -6.18
N ASP A 516 7.88 -16.32 -5.58
CA ASP A 516 7.87 -16.63 -4.14
C ASP A 516 7.30 -18.04 -3.83
N PHE A 517 7.68 -18.60 -2.68
CA PHE A 517 7.20 -19.89 -2.16
C PHE A 517 6.38 -19.68 -0.86
N PRO A 518 5.06 -19.42 -0.94
CA PRO A 518 4.31 -18.79 0.16
C PRO A 518 4.21 -19.61 1.46
N ASN A 519 4.15 -20.94 1.38
CA ASN A 519 4.09 -21.81 2.58
C ASN A 519 5.47 -22.30 3.05
N ARG A 520 6.54 -21.76 2.47
CA ARG A 520 7.93 -22.08 2.82
C ARG A 520 8.55 -20.81 3.43
N GLY A 521 7.86 -20.16 4.37
CA GLY A 521 8.09 -18.75 4.73
C GLY A 521 8.83 -18.47 6.04
N ASP A 522 9.16 -19.49 6.85
CA ASP A 522 9.82 -19.30 8.16
C ASP A 522 11.26 -19.85 8.18
N TRP A 523 12.01 -19.74 7.08
CA TRP A 523 13.41 -20.17 7.03
C TRP A 523 14.34 -19.19 7.74
N ASP A 524 15.31 -19.71 8.49
CA ASP A 524 16.35 -18.87 9.10
C ASP A 524 17.43 -18.48 8.08
N TYR A 525 17.69 -19.35 7.09
CA TYR A 525 18.80 -19.21 6.14
C TYR A 525 18.42 -19.65 4.73
N HIS A 526 18.96 -18.95 3.74
CA HIS A 526 18.87 -19.30 2.32
C HIS A 526 20.28 -19.41 1.72
N LEU A 527 20.47 -20.40 0.85
CA LEU A 527 21.68 -20.58 0.05
C LEU A 527 21.27 -20.73 -1.41
N MET A 528 21.85 -19.93 -2.30
CA MET A 528 21.61 -19.98 -3.74
C MET A 528 22.87 -20.46 -4.46
N GLY A 529 22.75 -21.53 -5.23
CA GLY A 529 23.77 -22.04 -6.14
C GLY A 529 23.45 -21.66 -7.59
N HIS A 530 24.46 -21.24 -8.34
CA HIS A 530 24.39 -20.82 -9.74
C HIS A 530 25.53 -21.49 -10.53
N GLY A 531 25.28 -21.88 -11.78
CA GLY A 531 26.29 -22.47 -12.66
C GLY A 531 26.99 -23.69 -12.04
N ASP A 532 28.33 -23.71 -12.05
CA ASP A 532 29.14 -24.80 -11.47
C ASP A 532 28.94 -24.96 -9.95
N GLY A 533 28.46 -23.91 -9.27
CA GLY A 533 28.11 -23.93 -7.85
C GLY A 533 26.93 -24.85 -7.50
N VAL A 534 26.13 -25.27 -8.48
CA VAL A 534 24.95 -26.11 -8.23
C VAL A 534 25.32 -27.55 -7.83
N ALA A 535 26.43 -28.08 -8.32
CA ALA A 535 26.91 -29.41 -7.90
C ALA A 535 27.26 -29.41 -6.39
N LEU A 536 27.90 -28.33 -5.94
CA LEU A 536 28.28 -28.13 -4.55
C LEU A 536 27.05 -27.83 -3.66
N SER A 537 26.08 -27.06 -4.14
CA SER A 537 24.83 -26.83 -3.40
C SER A 537 24.07 -28.14 -3.17
N ASN A 538 24.01 -29.04 -4.15
CA ASN A 538 23.42 -30.38 -3.99
C ASN A 538 24.11 -31.21 -2.90
N GLN A 539 25.44 -31.11 -2.78
CA GLN A 539 26.18 -31.76 -1.70
C GLN A 539 25.83 -31.12 -0.35
N ILE A 540 25.81 -29.79 -0.27
CA ILE A 540 25.46 -29.04 0.95
C ILE A 540 24.04 -29.39 1.42
N ALA A 541 23.07 -29.49 0.51
CA ALA A 541 21.70 -29.89 0.85
C ALA A 541 21.66 -31.27 1.54
N LYS A 542 22.38 -32.26 1.01
CA LYS A 542 22.46 -33.61 1.60
C LYS A 542 23.10 -33.59 2.98
N GLU A 543 24.14 -32.79 3.18
CA GLU A 543 24.81 -32.62 4.47
C GLU A 543 23.92 -31.89 5.49
N LEU A 544 23.15 -30.88 5.06
CA LEU A 544 22.22 -30.14 5.92
C LEU A 544 21.11 -31.03 6.47
N VAL A 545 20.56 -31.94 5.66
CA VAL A 545 19.55 -32.92 6.10
C VAL A 545 20.07 -33.81 7.23
N GLN A 546 21.39 -34.07 7.27
CA GLN A 546 22.04 -34.90 8.27
C GLN A 546 22.57 -34.12 9.47
N THR A 547 22.52 -32.78 9.45
CA THR A 547 23.11 -31.93 10.49
C THR A 547 22.18 -31.82 11.70
N GLU A 548 22.68 -32.14 12.89
CA GLU A 548 21.91 -32.02 14.13
C GLU A 548 21.56 -30.55 14.46
N GLY A 549 20.28 -30.30 14.77
CA GLY A 549 19.76 -28.95 15.02
C GLY A 549 19.39 -28.16 13.76
N VAL A 550 19.51 -28.76 12.57
CA VAL A 550 18.94 -28.24 11.33
C VAL A 550 17.61 -28.95 11.05
N SER A 551 16.59 -28.20 10.61
CA SER A 551 15.29 -28.76 10.26
C SER A 551 14.75 -28.17 8.96
N ASN A 552 13.77 -28.88 8.41
CA ASN A 552 12.96 -28.44 7.28
C ASN A 552 13.75 -28.18 5.97
N VAL A 553 14.93 -28.76 5.73
CA VAL A 553 15.71 -28.48 4.50
C VAL A 553 14.91 -28.70 3.22
N ASP A 554 14.79 -27.66 2.40
CA ASP A 554 14.03 -27.66 1.15
C ASP A 554 14.90 -27.17 0.00
N VAL A 555 14.79 -27.85 -1.15
CA VAL A 555 15.61 -27.61 -2.34
C VAL A 555 14.71 -27.36 -3.53
N VAL A 556 14.92 -26.24 -4.22
CA VAL A 556 14.18 -25.92 -5.43
C VAL A 556 15.14 -25.51 -6.54
N ASN A 557 14.97 -26.11 -7.71
CA ASN A 557 15.65 -25.65 -8.91
C ASN A 557 14.68 -24.80 -9.71
N TYR A 558 15.13 -23.61 -10.11
CA TYR A 558 14.37 -22.75 -10.99
C TYR A 558 15.29 -22.14 -12.02
N SER A 559 14.73 -21.77 -13.15
CA SER A 559 15.47 -21.21 -14.26
C SER A 559 14.64 -20.11 -14.89
N MET A 560 15.16 -18.89 -14.85
CA MET A 560 14.56 -17.74 -15.50
C MET A 560 15.07 -17.63 -16.93
N PHE A 561 14.17 -17.30 -17.85
CA PHE A 561 14.48 -17.04 -19.25
C PHE A 561 15.17 -18.18 -20.02
N SER A 562 15.02 -19.43 -19.56
CA SER A 562 15.69 -20.58 -20.19
C SER A 562 15.10 -21.01 -21.52
N GLY A 563 13.79 -20.84 -21.68
CA GLY A 563 13.08 -21.24 -22.89
C GLY A 563 12.59 -20.03 -23.68
N GLN A 564 12.14 -20.29 -24.92
CA GLN A 564 11.37 -19.33 -25.71
C GLN A 564 10.11 -19.97 -26.29
N LEU A 565 9.02 -19.21 -26.27
CA LEU A 565 7.74 -19.58 -26.87
C LEU A 565 7.55 -18.91 -28.22
N GLN A 566 6.69 -19.51 -29.03
CA GLN A 566 6.20 -18.90 -30.25
C GLN A 566 5.16 -17.82 -29.93
N ALA A 567 5.08 -16.78 -30.75
CA ALA A 567 4.16 -15.67 -30.53
C ALA A 567 2.69 -16.11 -30.58
N GLU A 568 2.41 -17.11 -31.41
CA GLU A 568 1.09 -17.71 -31.62
C GLU A 568 0.55 -18.39 -30.35
N ASP A 569 1.46 -18.83 -29.46
CA ASP A 569 1.09 -19.45 -28.19
C ASP A 569 0.70 -18.41 -27.13
N MET A 570 1.06 -17.14 -27.29
CA MET A 570 0.73 -16.07 -26.33
C MET A 570 -0.73 -15.62 -26.45
N SER A 571 -1.36 -15.30 -25.32
CA SER A 571 -2.75 -14.90 -25.29
C SER A 571 -2.99 -13.44 -25.70
N ASP A 572 -4.21 -13.16 -26.18
CA ASP A 572 -4.63 -11.78 -26.44
C ASP A 572 -4.72 -10.96 -25.14
N ASP A 573 -4.88 -11.63 -23.99
CA ASP A 573 -4.88 -10.98 -22.69
C ASP A 573 -3.49 -10.48 -22.32
N TYR A 574 -2.48 -11.32 -22.52
CA TYR A 574 -1.08 -10.96 -22.39
C TYR A 574 -0.71 -9.79 -23.30
N HIS A 575 -1.03 -9.89 -24.61
CA HIS A 575 -0.71 -8.84 -25.57
C HIS A 575 -1.37 -7.50 -25.22
N ARG A 576 -2.63 -7.50 -24.76
CA ARG A 576 -3.32 -6.29 -24.29
C ARG A 576 -2.67 -5.71 -23.03
N ALA A 577 -2.26 -6.53 -22.08
CA ALA A 577 -1.58 -6.06 -20.88
C ALA A 577 -0.24 -5.39 -21.24
N VAL A 578 0.56 -6.03 -22.09
CA VAL A 578 1.84 -5.50 -22.59
C VAL A 578 1.66 -4.18 -23.33
N TYR A 579 0.70 -4.09 -24.24
CA TYR A 579 0.39 -2.83 -24.94
C TYR A 579 0.03 -1.71 -23.97
N ASN A 580 -0.82 -1.98 -22.97
CA ASN A 580 -1.29 -0.96 -22.04
C ASN A 580 -0.21 -0.47 -21.07
N VAL A 581 0.80 -1.30 -20.77
CA VAL A 581 1.98 -0.89 -20.00
C VAL A 581 2.93 -0.09 -20.89
N LEU A 582 3.28 -0.62 -22.05
CA LEU A 582 4.30 -0.02 -22.90
C LEU A 582 3.89 1.34 -23.47
N ARG A 583 2.61 1.56 -23.78
CA ARG A 583 2.13 2.89 -24.22
C ARG A 583 2.41 4.02 -23.22
N GLU A 584 2.62 3.72 -21.94
CA GLU A 584 2.97 4.74 -20.94
C GLU A 584 4.42 5.24 -21.09
N PHE A 585 5.26 4.52 -21.84
CA PHE A 585 6.65 4.88 -22.14
C PHE A 585 6.82 5.56 -23.51
N TYR A 586 5.86 5.43 -24.43
CA TYR A 586 5.95 5.99 -25.77
C TYR A 586 5.04 7.23 -25.92
N ASP A 587 5.49 8.23 -26.69
CA ASP A 587 4.77 9.50 -26.85
C ASP A 587 3.70 9.48 -27.96
N GLU A 588 3.47 8.31 -28.54
CA GLU A 588 2.70 8.15 -29.76
C GLU A 588 1.28 7.67 -29.46
N ASN A 589 0.27 8.32 -30.06
CA ASN A 589 -1.14 7.94 -30.01
C ASN A 589 -1.42 6.70 -30.89
N TRP A 590 -0.56 5.69 -30.84
CA TRP A 590 -0.76 4.45 -31.57
C TRP A 590 -1.98 3.73 -31.04
N THR A 591 -2.80 3.21 -31.96
CA THR A 591 -3.82 2.22 -31.59
C THR A 591 -3.17 0.88 -31.28
N TYR A 592 -3.92 -0.05 -30.68
CA TYR A 592 -3.44 -1.41 -30.44
C TYR A 592 -2.88 -2.06 -31.71
N ASP A 593 -3.57 -1.90 -32.84
CA ASP A 593 -3.15 -2.48 -34.12
C ASP A 593 -1.92 -1.79 -34.70
N ASP A 594 -1.79 -0.47 -34.53
CA ASP A 594 -0.62 0.28 -35.00
C ASP A 594 0.64 -0.11 -34.21
N TYR A 595 0.48 -0.34 -32.91
CA TYR A 595 1.55 -0.79 -32.03
C TYR A 595 2.12 -2.15 -32.49
N TRP A 596 1.26 -3.13 -32.74
CA TRP A 596 1.69 -4.47 -33.18
C TRP A 596 2.21 -4.50 -34.62
N LYS A 597 1.90 -3.49 -35.44
CA LYS A 597 2.57 -3.31 -36.74
C LYS A 597 4.00 -2.78 -36.59
N GLN A 598 4.21 -1.86 -35.66
CA GLN A 598 5.53 -1.25 -35.41
C GLN A 598 6.48 -2.21 -34.68
N TYR A 599 5.93 -3.04 -33.78
CA TYR A 599 6.67 -4.07 -33.03
C TYR A 599 6.09 -5.45 -33.34
N PRO A 600 6.38 -6.01 -34.52
CA PRO A 600 5.83 -7.30 -34.92
C PRO A 600 6.26 -8.40 -33.96
N ASP A 601 5.34 -9.31 -33.66
CA ASP A 601 5.52 -10.45 -32.78
C ASP A 601 6.80 -11.26 -33.05
N LYS A 602 7.18 -11.41 -34.32
CA LYS A 602 8.39 -12.13 -34.76
C LYS A 602 9.70 -11.48 -34.33
N ALA A 603 9.69 -10.19 -34.00
CA ALA A 603 10.87 -9.49 -33.50
C ALA A 603 11.03 -9.61 -31.97
N ARG A 604 10.01 -10.13 -31.27
CA ARG A 604 10.03 -10.32 -29.82
C ARG A 604 10.41 -11.73 -29.42
N GLN A 605 11.23 -11.82 -28.39
CA GLN A 605 11.53 -13.06 -27.71
C GLN A 605 10.56 -13.21 -26.55
N TYR A 606 9.72 -14.26 -26.60
CA TYR A 606 8.80 -14.62 -25.52
C TYR A 606 9.49 -15.61 -24.62
N PHE A 607 10.11 -15.14 -23.54
CA PHE A 607 10.88 -16.01 -22.67
C PHE A 607 9.96 -16.90 -21.83
N LEU A 608 10.39 -18.14 -21.62
CA LEU A 608 9.75 -19.11 -20.75
C LEU A 608 10.65 -19.36 -19.54
N SER A 609 10.08 -19.19 -18.36
CA SER A 609 10.72 -19.57 -17.10
C SER A 609 10.19 -20.93 -16.66
N LEU A 610 11.02 -21.70 -15.96
CA LEU A 610 10.61 -23.01 -15.45
C LEU A 610 11.08 -23.22 -14.02
N VAL A 611 10.34 -24.06 -13.31
CA VAL A 611 10.67 -24.49 -11.95
C VAL A 611 10.44 -25.99 -11.85
N SER A 612 11.35 -26.68 -11.15
CA SER A 612 11.19 -28.09 -10.84
C SER A 612 10.93 -28.31 -9.35
N PHE A 613 10.06 -29.28 -9.08
CA PHE A 613 9.78 -29.76 -7.73
C PHE A 613 9.98 -31.27 -7.67
N ASP A 614 10.15 -31.81 -6.47
CA ASP A 614 10.14 -33.26 -6.25
C ASP A 614 8.89 -33.89 -6.89
N ASP A 615 9.08 -35.02 -7.57
CA ASP A 615 8.04 -35.73 -8.30
C ASP A 615 6.76 -35.95 -7.46
N LYS A 616 6.87 -36.20 -6.15
CA LYS A 616 5.69 -36.38 -5.29
C LYS A 616 4.91 -35.08 -5.10
N VAL A 617 5.62 -33.98 -4.88
CA VAL A 617 5.02 -32.65 -4.74
C VAL A 617 4.36 -32.24 -6.05
N PHE A 618 5.01 -32.52 -7.18
CA PHE A 618 4.43 -32.29 -8.50
C PHE A 618 3.11 -33.08 -8.69
N GLU A 619 3.05 -34.34 -8.27
CA GLU A 619 1.80 -35.13 -8.32
C GLU A 619 0.65 -34.50 -7.51
N GLU A 620 0.96 -33.96 -6.32
CA GLU A 620 -0.01 -33.24 -5.50
C GLU A 620 -0.50 -31.97 -6.19
N MET A 621 0.40 -31.21 -6.82
CA MET A 621 0.04 -30.03 -7.61
C MET A 621 -0.87 -30.39 -8.79
N VAL A 622 -0.55 -31.46 -9.55
CA VAL A 622 -1.37 -31.92 -10.67
C VAL A 622 -2.79 -32.27 -10.20
N LYS A 623 -2.92 -32.95 -9.05
CA LYS A 623 -4.23 -33.25 -8.46
C LYS A 623 -4.98 -31.99 -8.04
N ALA A 624 -4.29 -31.01 -7.45
CA ALA A 624 -4.90 -29.76 -7.00
C ALA A 624 -5.48 -28.94 -8.16
N VAL A 625 -4.82 -28.95 -9.33
CA VAL A 625 -5.31 -28.29 -10.54
C VAL A 625 -6.31 -29.14 -11.35
N GLY A 626 -6.70 -30.32 -10.84
CA GLY A 626 -7.63 -31.23 -11.52
C GLY A 626 -7.05 -31.93 -12.75
N GLY A 627 -5.72 -31.93 -12.89
CA GLY A 627 -5.00 -32.61 -13.96
C GLY A 627 -4.80 -34.10 -13.72
N LYS A 628 -4.20 -34.77 -14.70
CA LYS A 628 -3.74 -36.16 -14.60
C LYS A 628 -2.35 -36.25 -15.18
N TRP A 629 -1.48 -36.99 -14.51
CA TRP A 629 -0.09 -37.16 -14.91
C TRP A 629 0.22 -38.64 -15.02
N ASP A 630 0.80 -39.03 -16.16
CA ASP A 630 1.46 -40.32 -16.34
C ASP A 630 2.97 -40.10 -16.50
N LYS A 631 3.78 -40.94 -15.84
CA LYS A 631 5.25 -40.89 -15.93
C LYS A 631 5.78 -41.21 -17.33
N SER A 632 4.93 -41.78 -18.20
CA SER A 632 5.26 -42.06 -19.60
C SER A 632 5.25 -40.82 -20.51
N GLU A 633 4.60 -39.73 -20.08
CA GLU A 633 4.48 -38.49 -20.86
C GLU A 633 5.83 -37.80 -21.02
N ASN A 634 6.07 -37.21 -22.19
CA ASN A 634 7.31 -36.52 -22.51
C ASN A 634 7.25 -35.10 -21.96
N TYR A 635 8.16 -34.77 -21.04
CA TYR A 635 8.24 -33.49 -20.33
C TYR A 635 6.88 -32.96 -19.83
N PRO A 636 6.24 -33.65 -18.87
CA PRO A 636 4.95 -33.23 -18.32
C PRO A 636 5.09 -31.91 -17.56
N ILE A 637 4.23 -30.94 -17.88
CA ILE A 637 4.23 -29.60 -17.28
C ILE A 637 2.85 -29.20 -16.73
N ILE A 638 2.86 -28.48 -15.62
CA ILE A 638 1.73 -27.62 -15.23
C ILE A 638 2.04 -26.23 -15.78
N LEU A 639 1.15 -25.72 -16.62
CA LEU A 639 1.27 -24.38 -17.18
C LEU A 639 0.64 -23.38 -16.21
N TYR A 640 1.45 -22.44 -15.71
CA TYR A 640 0.97 -21.38 -14.83
C TYR A 640 0.35 -20.25 -15.66
N GLN A 641 -0.97 -20.10 -15.56
CA GLN A 641 -1.75 -19.25 -16.48
C GLN A 641 -1.82 -17.78 -16.07
N ASN A 642 -1.60 -17.45 -14.80
CA ASN A 642 -1.62 -16.04 -14.38
C ASN A 642 -0.27 -15.37 -14.59
N GLY A 643 -0.30 -14.09 -14.93
CA GLY A 643 0.89 -13.24 -14.96
C GLY A 643 0.58 -11.84 -14.46
N GLU A 644 1.61 -11.07 -14.17
CA GLU A 644 1.47 -9.72 -13.62
C GLU A 644 2.48 -8.80 -14.32
N ILE A 645 2.00 -7.70 -14.91
CA ILE A 645 2.85 -6.72 -15.60
C ILE A 645 2.55 -5.32 -15.10
N SER A 646 3.60 -4.54 -14.88
CA SER A 646 3.52 -3.16 -14.47
C SER A 646 4.58 -2.30 -15.14
N THR A 647 4.40 -0.99 -15.08
CA THR A 647 5.42 -0.02 -15.54
C THR A 647 6.65 0.01 -14.63
N THR A 648 6.63 -0.66 -13.48
CA THR A 648 7.79 -0.74 -12.58
C THR A 648 8.59 -2.03 -12.80
N ASN A 649 7.91 -3.16 -13.06
CA ASN A 649 8.58 -4.43 -13.33
C ASN A 649 8.96 -4.61 -14.82
N ASN A 650 8.44 -3.77 -15.71
CA ASN A 650 8.73 -3.80 -17.14
C ASN A 650 9.28 -2.43 -17.58
N ASN A 651 10.59 -2.25 -17.43
CA ASN A 651 11.28 -1.00 -17.77
C ASN A 651 11.66 -0.96 -19.25
N VAL A 652 11.53 0.22 -19.86
CA VAL A 652 12.06 0.51 -21.20
C VAL A 652 13.36 1.30 -21.03
N TRP A 653 14.44 0.85 -21.69
CA TRP A 653 15.77 1.44 -21.54
C TRP A 653 15.74 2.96 -21.72
N GLN A 654 16.28 3.70 -20.73
CA GLN A 654 16.35 5.17 -20.72
C GLN A 654 15.01 5.93 -20.83
N LYS A 655 13.87 5.29 -20.58
CA LYS A 655 12.56 5.94 -20.57
C LYS A 655 11.82 5.72 -19.26
N GLU A 656 11.25 6.80 -18.74
CA GLU A 656 10.34 6.76 -17.59
C GLU A 656 8.89 6.68 -18.07
N ALA A 657 8.07 5.85 -17.41
CA ALA A 657 6.64 5.78 -17.67
C ALA A 657 5.93 7.05 -17.17
N ARG A 658 4.97 7.56 -17.94
CA ARG A 658 4.19 8.76 -17.54
C ARG A 658 3.31 8.51 -16.32
N HIS A 659 2.70 7.32 -16.25
CA HIS A 659 1.87 6.91 -15.13
C HIS A 659 2.19 5.47 -14.76
N TYR A 660 2.10 5.19 -13.47
CA TYR A 660 2.11 3.80 -13.04
C TYR A 660 0.86 3.06 -13.54
N ARG A 661 1.10 1.93 -14.18
CA ARG A 661 0.05 0.98 -14.55
C ARG A 661 0.43 -0.41 -14.09
N PHE A 662 -0.56 -1.13 -13.62
CA PHE A 662 -0.52 -2.54 -13.29
C PHE A 662 -1.62 -3.28 -14.03
N PHE A 663 -1.32 -4.47 -14.55
CA PHE A 663 -2.27 -5.37 -15.19
C PHE A 663 -2.01 -6.79 -14.74
N GLU A 664 -3.07 -7.42 -14.23
CA GLU A 664 -3.12 -8.86 -14.02
C GLU A 664 -3.56 -9.54 -15.32
N ILE A 665 -2.83 -10.59 -15.70
CA ILE A 665 -3.06 -11.40 -16.88
C ILE A 665 -3.71 -12.70 -16.41
N GLU A 666 -4.91 -13.00 -16.91
CA GLU A 666 -5.67 -14.19 -16.49
C GLU A 666 -5.18 -15.46 -17.17
N GLN A 667 -4.76 -15.30 -18.42
CA GLN A 667 -4.28 -16.39 -19.26
C GLN A 667 -3.03 -15.90 -19.97
N MET A 668 -1.86 -16.45 -19.66
CA MET A 668 -0.60 -16.09 -20.32
C MET A 668 -0.49 -16.75 -21.69
N VAL A 669 -0.87 -18.03 -21.76
CA VAL A 669 -0.59 -18.90 -22.91
C VAL A 669 -1.89 -19.59 -23.38
N LYS A 670 -2.15 -19.56 -24.70
CA LYS A 670 -3.30 -20.15 -25.41
C LYS A 670 -3.18 -21.67 -25.55
N LYS A 671 -2.90 -22.39 -24.45
CA LYS A 671 -2.89 -23.86 -24.42
C LYS A 671 -3.94 -24.40 -23.46
N THR A 672 -4.50 -25.54 -23.83
CA THR A 672 -5.43 -26.30 -23.00
C THR A 672 -4.80 -27.61 -22.52
N LEU A 673 -5.45 -28.25 -21.54
CA LEU A 673 -5.01 -29.53 -21.00
C LEU A 673 -4.90 -30.60 -22.10
N GLY A 674 -3.79 -31.34 -22.10
CA GLY A 674 -3.45 -32.37 -23.09
C GLY A 674 -2.83 -31.87 -24.39
N GLN A 675 -2.64 -30.55 -24.57
CA GLN A 675 -1.92 -30.00 -25.72
C GLN A 675 -0.41 -29.97 -25.46
N GLU A 676 0.36 -29.97 -26.54
CA GLU A 676 1.81 -29.75 -26.49
C GLU A 676 2.14 -28.25 -26.63
N LEU A 677 3.07 -27.80 -25.80
CA LEU A 677 3.68 -26.47 -25.85
C LEU A 677 5.10 -26.61 -26.39
N THR A 678 5.35 -26.03 -27.57
CA THR A 678 6.68 -26.00 -28.16
C THR A 678 7.51 -24.92 -27.47
N ALA A 679 8.63 -25.31 -26.86
CA ALA A 679 9.57 -24.37 -26.25
C ALA A 679 10.99 -24.61 -26.76
N SER A 680 11.69 -23.53 -27.12
CA SER A 680 13.08 -23.59 -27.60
C SER A 680 14.05 -23.30 -26.47
N PHE A 681 14.97 -24.22 -26.17
CA PHE A 681 16.00 -24.09 -25.12
C PHE A 681 17.40 -24.05 -25.74
N LEU A 682 18.35 -23.36 -25.10
CA LEU A 682 19.73 -23.26 -25.56
C LEU A 682 20.46 -24.61 -25.46
N MET A 683 21.20 -25.00 -26.50
CA MET A 683 21.89 -26.31 -26.60
C MET A 683 23.42 -26.24 -26.55
N ASP A 684 24.03 -25.13 -26.98
CA ASP A 684 25.50 -25.02 -27.09
C ASP A 684 25.97 -23.56 -27.31
N VAL A 685 27.13 -23.18 -26.74
CA VAL A 685 27.77 -21.84 -26.88
C VAL A 685 29.17 -21.94 -27.47
N ILE A 686 29.70 -23.15 -27.71
CA ILE A 686 31.12 -23.35 -28.02
C ILE A 686 31.57 -22.75 -29.38
N GLU A 687 30.65 -22.32 -30.27
CA GLU A 687 31.01 -21.64 -31.52
C GLU A 687 30.04 -20.51 -31.91
N GLU A 688 29.85 -19.46 -31.09
CA GLU A 688 29.16 -18.18 -31.43
C GLU A 688 27.76 -18.26 -32.10
N LYS A 689 27.19 -19.45 -32.24
CA LYS A 689 25.89 -19.74 -32.84
C LYS A 689 25.11 -20.49 -31.77
N GLY A 690 24.40 -19.76 -30.91
CA GLY A 690 23.51 -20.35 -29.92
C GLY A 690 22.43 -21.21 -30.57
N ILE A 691 22.71 -22.49 -30.82
CA ILE A 691 21.75 -23.43 -31.38
C ILE A 691 20.67 -23.64 -30.32
N ARG A 692 19.41 -23.41 -30.68
CA ARG A 692 18.26 -23.66 -29.80
C ARG A 692 17.58 -24.95 -30.25
N GLY A 693 17.41 -25.89 -29.34
CA GLY A 693 16.65 -27.12 -29.57
C GLY A 693 15.17 -26.89 -29.23
N GLU A 694 14.27 -27.33 -30.10
CA GLU A 694 12.82 -27.29 -29.84
C GLU A 694 12.37 -28.54 -29.08
N PHE A 695 11.61 -28.34 -28.01
CA PHE A 695 11.04 -29.40 -27.19
C PHE A 695 9.52 -29.26 -27.13
N GLN A 696 8.83 -30.39 -27.20
CA GLN A 696 7.40 -30.48 -26.97
C GLN A 696 7.14 -30.80 -25.49
N LEU A 697 6.57 -29.85 -24.78
CA LEU A 697 6.19 -29.98 -23.36
C LEU A 697 4.71 -30.34 -23.26
N THR A 698 4.39 -31.45 -22.58
CA THR A 698 3.00 -31.95 -22.48
C THR A 698 2.25 -31.25 -21.35
N VAL A 699 1.15 -30.54 -21.65
CA VAL A 699 0.38 -29.83 -20.62
C VAL A 699 -0.53 -30.79 -19.86
N VAL A 700 -0.10 -31.21 -18.67
CA VAL A 700 -0.83 -32.15 -17.80
C VAL A 700 -1.77 -31.45 -16.81
N GLY A 701 -1.58 -30.14 -16.61
CA GLY A 701 -2.38 -29.33 -15.71
C GLY A 701 -2.33 -27.85 -16.06
N LEU A 702 -3.41 -27.13 -15.72
CA LEU A 702 -3.50 -25.67 -15.84
C LEU A 702 -3.55 -25.06 -14.43
N GLY A 703 -2.43 -24.50 -14.00
CA GLY A 703 -2.27 -23.86 -12.71
C GLY A 703 -2.65 -22.38 -12.77
N ASN A 704 -3.15 -21.86 -11.66
CA ASN A 704 -3.45 -20.45 -11.49
C ASN A 704 -3.04 -20.00 -10.09
N LYS A 705 -3.07 -18.69 -9.84
CA LYS A 705 -2.63 -18.10 -8.57
C LYS A 705 -3.35 -18.68 -7.36
N ASP A 706 -4.65 -18.96 -7.47
CA ASP A 706 -5.43 -19.52 -6.38
C ASP A 706 -5.14 -21.00 -6.14
N SER A 707 -5.07 -21.81 -7.22
CA SER A 707 -4.93 -23.27 -7.15
C SER A 707 -3.53 -23.72 -6.73
N LEU A 708 -2.51 -22.92 -7.01
CA LEU A 708 -1.12 -23.22 -6.70
C LEU A 708 -0.51 -22.36 -5.58
N SER A 709 -1.30 -21.46 -4.99
CA SER A 709 -0.87 -20.53 -3.92
C SER A 709 -0.15 -21.21 -2.74
N SER A 710 -0.42 -22.47 -2.46
CA SER A 710 0.24 -23.22 -1.38
C SER A 710 1.68 -23.64 -1.70
N TRP A 711 2.08 -23.66 -2.97
CA TRP A 711 3.43 -24.07 -3.38
C TRP A 711 4.21 -22.93 -4.01
N ILE A 712 3.55 -22.11 -4.83
CA ILE A 712 4.22 -21.17 -5.74
C ILE A 712 3.33 -19.95 -6.00
N SER A 713 3.93 -18.77 -5.89
CA SER A 713 3.32 -17.51 -6.31
C SER A 713 4.23 -16.83 -7.32
N VAL A 714 3.71 -16.55 -8.51
CA VAL A 714 4.45 -15.92 -9.60
C VAL A 714 3.92 -14.48 -9.76
N HIS A 715 4.83 -13.52 -9.75
CA HIS A 715 4.57 -12.08 -9.84
C HIS A 715 5.35 -11.47 -11.02
N ASP A 716 5.30 -12.14 -12.17
CA ASP A 716 6.10 -11.79 -13.34
C ASP A 716 5.25 -11.72 -14.61
N SER A 717 5.78 -11.01 -15.59
CA SER A 717 5.25 -10.84 -16.93
C SER A 717 5.64 -11.98 -17.88
N GLN A 718 6.46 -12.95 -17.45
CA GLN A 718 6.82 -14.10 -18.28
C GLN A 718 5.96 -15.32 -17.97
N PRO A 719 5.69 -16.20 -18.94
CA PRO A 719 5.06 -17.49 -18.69
C PRO A 719 5.97 -18.40 -17.86
N TRP A 720 5.37 -19.13 -16.91
CA TRP A 720 6.05 -20.11 -16.07
C TRP A 720 5.48 -21.51 -16.30
N VAL A 721 6.38 -22.49 -16.38
CA VAL A 721 6.03 -23.92 -16.38
C VAL A 721 6.62 -24.61 -15.16
N ILE A 722 5.82 -25.49 -14.57
CA ILE A 722 6.22 -26.31 -13.43
C ILE A 722 6.39 -27.73 -13.94
N MET A 723 7.49 -28.38 -13.61
CA MET A 723 7.76 -29.76 -14.01
C MET A 723 8.28 -30.62 -12.84
N PRO A 724 8.15 -31.95 -12.91
CA PRO A 724 8.78 -32.83 -11.94
C PRO A 724 10.30 -32.84 -12.13
N GLN A 725 11.04 -33.04 -11.04
CA GLN A 725 12.50 -33.09 -11.02
C GLN A 725 13.03 -34.13 -12.03
N SER A 726 12.37 -35.28 -12.16
CA SER A 726 12.75 -36.30 -13.15
C SER A 726 12.62 -35.85 -14.61
N ALA A 727 11.68 -34.94 -14.93
CA ALA A 727 11.55 -34.36 -16.26
C ALA A 727 12.59 -33.24 -16.48
N PHE A 728 12.86 -32.44 -15.45
CA PHE A 728 13.90 -31.43 -15.49
C PHE A 728 15.29 -32.04 -15.75
N GLU A 729 15.64 -33.13 -15.07
CA GLU A 729 16.93 -33.81 -15.27
C GLU A 729 17.08 -34.37 -16.70
N LYS A 730 16.00 -34.91 -17.28
CA LYS A 730 15.99 -35.34 -18.69
C LYS A 730 16.20 -34.16 -19.63
N LEU A 731 15.54 -33.03 -19.37
CA LEU A 731 15.67 -31.82 -20.17
C LEU A 731 17.08 -31.25 -20.07
N TYR A 732 17.63 -31.19 -18.86
CA TYR A 732 19.00 -30.74 -18.60
C TYR A 732 20.03 -31.56 -19.39
N GLN A 733 19.92 -32.89 -19.35
CA GLN A 733 20.77 -33.78 -20.15
C GLN A 733 20.58 -33.58 -21.65
N ALA A 734 19.33 -33.42 -22.11
CA ALA A 734 19.04 -33.16 -23.52
C ALA A 734 19.61 -31.82 -24.01
N THR A 735 19.79 -30.85 -23.11
CA THR A 735 20.45 -29.55 -23.36
C THR A 735 21.98 -29.59 -23.19
N ASN A 736 22.59 -30.79 -23.20
CA ASN A 736 24.02 -30.97 -22.96
C ASN A 736 24.51 -30.33 -21.64
N ASN A 737 23.67 -30.25 -20.61
CA ASN A 737 23.95 -29.60 -19.34
C ASN A 737 24.18 -28.07 -19.41
N HIS A 738 23.73 -27.41 -20.48
CA HIS A 738 23.88 -25.95 -20.67
C HIS A 738 22.65 -25.13 -20.30
N LEU A 739 21.58 -25.78 -19.83
CA LEU A 739 20.44 -25.06 -19.30
C LEU A 739 20.89 -24.26 -18.08
N TYR A 740 20.87 -22.93 -18.17
CA TYR A 740 21.14 -22.08 -17.03
C TYR A 740 20.02 -22.24 -15.99
N TYR A 741 20.36 -22.60 -14.76
CA TYR A 741 19.41 -22.68 -13.65
C TYR A 741 20.09 -22.34 -12.33
N GLU A 742 19.26 -21.93 -11.39
CA GLU A 742 19.63 -21.62 -10.02
C GLU A 742 19.01 -22.68 -9.09
N GLN A 743 19.75 -23.05 -8.06
CA GLN A 743 19.28 -23.93 -7.00
C GLN A 743 19.18 -23.13 -5.70
N SER A 744 17.98 -23.02 -5.15
CA SER A 744 17.76 -22.45 -3.83
C SER A 744 17.62 -23.55 -2.79
N ILE A 745 18.36 -23.41 -1.69
CA ILE A 745 18.31 -24.28 -0.51
C ILE A 745 17.88 -23.42 0.66
N SER A 746 16.80 -23.83 1.31
CA SER A 746 16.19 -23.11 2.43
C SER A 746 16.14 -24.02 3.65
N PHE A 747 16.54 -23.53 4.82
CA PHE A 747 16.57 -24.37 6.04
C PHE A 747 16.44 -23.57 7.34
N ASN A 748 15.98 -24.25 8.39
CA ASN A 748 15.96 -23.73 9.76
C ASN A 748 17.16 -24.28 10.53
N ALA A 749 17.72 -23.46 11.42
CA ALA A 749 18.78 -23.92 12.31
C ALA A 749 18.58 -23.39 13.73
N ASP A 750 18.57 -24.31 14.70
CA ASP A 750 18.44 -23.96 16.12
C ASP A 750 19.65 -23.12 16.58
N LYS A 751 19.38 -21.86 16.91
CA LYS A 751 20.38 -20.87 17.33
C LYS A 751 21.06 -21.22 18.67
N THR A 752 20.48 -22.15 19.43
CA THR A 752 21.03 -22.66 20.70
C THR A 752 21.90 -23.90 20.52
N ASN A 753 21.76 -24.62 19.39
CA ASN A 753 22.53 -25.82 19.11
C ASN A 753 23.93 -25.48 18.56
N ARG A 754 24.97 -26.04 19.20
CA ARG A 754 26.37 -25.77 18.85
C ARG A 754 26.76 -26.27 17.46
N VAL A 755 26.23 -27.43 17.03
CA VAL A 755 26.53 -28.05 15.73
C VAL A 755 25.91 -27.23 14.61
N ALA A 756 24.61 -26.93 14.73
CA ALA A 756 23.89 -26.06 13.80
C ALA A 756 24.56 -24.67 13.66
N LYS A 757 24.91 -24.03 14.78
CA LYS A 757 25.59 -22.73 14.78
C LYS A 757 26.96 -22.77 14.09
N SER A 758 27.75 -23.81 14.34
CA SER A 758 29.05 -24.01 13.69
C SER A 758 28.88 -24.21 12.19
N ARG A 759 27.88 -25.00 11.78
CA ARG A 759 27.61 -25.28 10.37
C ARG A 759 27.16 -24.04 9.61
N VAL A 760 26.21 -23.29 10.17
CA VAL A 760 25.77 -21.99 9.60
C VAL A 760 26.96 -21.03 9.46
N LYS A 761 27.84 -20.96 10.46
CA LYS A 761 29.04 -20.11 10.38
C LYS A 761 29.99 -20.54 9.25
N GLN A 762 30.16 -21.84 9.01
CA GLN A 762 30.93 -22.34 7.86
C GLN A 762 30.28 -21.96 6.54
N LEU A 763 28.96 -22.13 6.41
CA LEU A 763 28.20 -21.77 5.20
C LEU A 763 28.26 -20.28 4.88
N LYS A 764 28.28 -19.41 5.90
CA LYS A 764 28.49 -17.96 5.73
C LYS A 764 29.87 -17.60 5.22
N MET A 765 30.89 -18.40 5.56
CA MET A 765 32.28 -18.19 5.17
C MET A 765 32.62 -18.81 3.81
N LEU A 766 31.71 -19.58 3.21
CA LEU A 766 31.88 -20.12 1.86
C LEU A 766 31.77 -18.97 0.84
N THR A 767 32.91 -18.41 0.48
CA THR A 767 33.08 -17.53 -0.69
C THR A 767 33.55 -18.38 -1.87
N VAL A 768 32.62 -19.10 -2.49
CA VAL A 768 32.90 -19.89 -3.70
C VAL A 768 32.14 -19.29 -4.86
N GLU A 769 32.79 -19.19 -6.01
CA GLU A 769 32.19 -18.72 -7.26
C GLU A 769 30.92 -19.53 -7.56
N GLY A 770 29.79 -18.85 -7.71
CA GLY A 770 28.49 -19.48 -7.94
C GLY A 770 27.70 -19.89 -6.70
N ILE A 771 28.18 -19.69 -5.46
CA ILE A 771 27.36 -19.89 -4.25
C ILE A 771 27.19 -18.58 -3.47
N GLN A 772 25.94 -18.23 -3.18
CA GLN A 772 25.59 -17.08 -2.36
C GLN A 772 24.83 -17.53 -1.12
N PHE A 773 25.36 -17.19 0.06
CA PHE A 773 24.66 -17.38 1.33
C PHE A 773 23.95 -16.09 1.73
N LEU A 774 22.65 -16.18 1.98
CA LEU A 774 21.81 -15.06 2.39
C LEU A 774 21.29 -15.35 3.80
N GLU A 775 21.76 -14.56 4.76
CA GLU A 775 21.12 -14.47 6.08
C GLU A 775 19.85 -13.63 5.97
N GLY A 776 18.89 -13.83 6.88
CA GLY A 776 17.51 -13.28 6.84
C GLY A 776 17.31 -11.75 6.77
N ASP A 777 18.27 -10.96 6.29
CA ASP A 777 18.09 -9.53 6.02
C ASP A 777 17.21 -9.26 4.77
N LEU A 778 17.17 -10.17 3.78
CA LEU A 778 16.14 -10.14 2.72
C LEU A 778 14.74 -10.43 3.28
N VAL A 779 14.66 -11.28 4.32
CA VAL A 779 13.43 -11.48 5.09
C VAL A 779 13.07 -10.22 5.86
N ALA A 780 14.03 -9.39 6.31
CA ALA A 780 13.75 -8.11 6.95
C ALA A 780 13.07 -7.09 5.99
N VAL A 781 13.48 -7.01 4.72
CA VAL A 781 12.83 -6.14 3.72
C VAL A 781 11.44 -6.66 3.34
N LYS A 782 11.29 -7.98 3.13
CA LYS A 782 9.97 -8.61 2.89
C LYS A 782 9.03 -8.43 4.09
N ASN A 783 9.57 -8.53 5.31
CA ASN A 783 8.86 -8.27 6.55
C ASN A 783 8.47 -6.80 6.67
N TYR A 784 9.34 -5.84 6.30
CA TYR A 784 9.01 -4.42 6.34
C TYR A 784 7.74 -4.12 5.54
N VAL A 785 7.69 -4.58 4.28
CA VAL A 785 6.53 -4.36 3.42
C VAL A 785 5.29 -5.10 3.94
N SER A 786 5.41 -6.38 4.29
CA SER A 786 4.30 -7.20 4.83
C SER A 786 3.74 -6.62 6.14
N ASN A 787 4.59 -5.99 6.94
CA ASN A 787 4.20 -5.34 8.18
C ASN A 787 3.49 -4.01 7.93
N LEU A 788 3.91 -3.26 6.90
CA LEU A 788 3.25 -2.05 6.43
C LEU A 788 1.83 -2.36 5.92
N THR A 789 1.67 -3.42 5.12
CA THR A 789 0.35 -3.87 4.65
C THR A 789 -0.53 -4.37 5.80
N THR A 790 0.05 -5.03 6.80
CA THR A 790 -0.65 -5.44 8.03
C THR A 790 -1.16 -4.25 8.84
N VAL A 791 -0.35 -3.21 9.02
CA VAL A 791 -0.77 -1.97 9.72
C VAL A 791 -1.92 -1.30 8.98
N ILE A 792 -1.81 -1.16 7.65
CA ILE A 792 -2.89 -0.61 6.83
C ILE A 792 -4.16 -1.45 6.99
N ARG A 793 -4.06 -2.79 6.98
CA ARG A 793 -5.18 -3.71 7.17
C ARG A 793 -5.88 -3.51 8.52
N ILE A 794 -5.12 -3.34 9.60
CA ILE A 794 -5.68 -3.05 10.94
C ILE A 794 -6.46 -1.72 10.94
N VAL A 795 -5.91 -0.68 10.32
CA VAL A 795 -6.58 0.63 10.19
C VAL A 795 -7.87 0.49 9.38
N MET A 796 -7.85 -0.24 8.27
CA MET A 796 -9.03 -0.47 7.43
C MET A 796 -10.14 -1.22 8.19
N ILE A 797 -9.80 -2.30 8.90
CA ILE A 797 -10.76 -3.09 9.68
C ILE A 797 -11.37 -2.24 10.79
N SER A 798 -10.55 -1.47 11.49
CA SER A 798 -11.00 -0.55 12.55
C SER A 798 -12.02 0.46 12.01
N PHE A 799 -11.79 0.96 10.79
CA PHE A 799 -12.70 1.87 10.14
C PHE A 799 -14.04 1.21 9.76
N VAL A 800 -14.02 -0.02 9.23
CA VAL A 800 -15.23 -0.81 8.96
C VAL A 800 -16.05 -1.05 10.23
N LEU A 801 -15.39 -1.39 11.34
CA LEU A 801 -16.06 -1.60 12.63
C LEU A 801 -16.73 -0.31 13.13
N LEU A 802 -16.03 0.82 13.02
CA LEU A 802 -16.52 2.08 13.53
C LEU A 802 -17.66 2.65 12.67
N THR A 803 -17.58 2.54 11.34
CA THR A 803 -18.69 2.93 10.45
C THR A 803 -19.92 2.02 10.62
N SER A 804 -19.71 0.72 10.83
CA SER A 804 -20.78 -0.23 11.16
C SER A 804 -21.52 0.16 12.44
N LEU A 805 -20.78 0.55 13.49
CA LEU A 805 -21.37 1.01 14.76
C LEU A 805 -22.25 2.26 14.56
N ILE A 806 -21.79 3.24 13.77
CA ILE A 806 -22.57 4.45 13.46
C ILE A 806 -23.85 4.10 12.70
N CYS A 807 -23.74 3.20 11.73
CA CYS A 807 -24.88 2.80 10.93
C CYS A 807 -25.89 2.01 11.77
N LEU A 808 -25.44 1.18 12.72
CA LEU A 808 -26.32 0.48 13.66
C LEU A 808 -27.06 1.47 14.57
N LEU A 809 -26.40 2.54 15.02
CA LEU A 809 -27.04 3.64 15.76
C LEU A 809 -28.13 4.33 14.91
N ASN A 810 -27.87 4.56 13.63
CA ASN A 810 -28.85 5.13 12.70
C ASN A 810 -30.08 4.21 12.54
N VAL A 811 -29.86 2.91 12.35
CA VAL A 811 -30.93 1.91 12.28
C VAL A 811 -31.73 1.88 13.59
N TYR A 812 -31.05 1.84 14.75
CA TYR A 812 -31.70 1.90 16.05
C TYR A 812 -32.62 3.12 16.16
N ASN A 813 -32.13 4.31 15.82
CA ASN A 813 -32.89 5.55 15.88
C ASN A 813 -34.12 5.52 14.95
N ALA A 814 -33.98 4.96 13.74
CA ALA A 814 -35.08 4.82 12.80
C ALA A 814 -36.16 3.84 13.30
N VAL A 815 -35.74 2.69 13.84
CA VAL A 815 -36.65 1.66 14.37
C VAL A 815 -37.35 2.16 15.63
N ALA A 816 -36.60 2.71 16.58
CA ALA A 816 -37.14 3.24 17.83
C ALA A 816 -38.14 4.37 17.58
N GLY A 817 -37.85 5.28 16.64
CA GLY A 817 -38.76 6.36 16.24
C GLY A 817 -40.10 5.86 15.70
N LEU A 818 -40.09 4.77 14.90
CA LEU A 818 -41.33 4.14 14.42
C LEU A 818 -42.15 3.55 15.56
N MET A 819 -41.51 2.84 16.50
CA MET A 819 -42.19 2.24 17.65
C MET A 819 -42.88 3.31 18.50
N VAL A 820 -42.19 4.42 18.78
CA VAL A 820 -42.74 5.55 19.56
C VAL A 820 -43.95 6.16 18.87
N THR A 821 -43.88 6.38 17.55
CA THR A 821 -44.96 7.02 16.81
C THR A 821 -46.20 6.13 16.67
N ARG A 822 -46.03 4.80 16.74
CA ARG A 822 -47.12 3.82 16.58
C ARG A 822 -47.69 3.30 17.88
N ARG A 823 -47.22 3.84 19.00
CA ARG A 823 -47.61 3.44 20.33
C ARG A 823 -49.13 3.51 20.56
N GLN A 824 -49.76 4.60 20.13
CA GLN A 824 -51.22 4.77 20.23
C GLN A 824 -51.98 3.69 19.43
N ASN A 825 -51.48 3.35 18.24
CA ASN A 825 -52.09 2.29 17.42
C ASN A 825 -51.95 0.91 18.10
N PHE A 826 -50.85 0.64 18.81
CA PHE A 826 -50.66 -0.60 19.53
C PHE A 826 -51.60 -0.72 20.74
N VAL A 827 -51.82 0.37 21.48
CA VAL A 827 -52.78 0.42 22.59
C VAL A 827 -54.21 0.17 22.07
N ILE A 828 -54.60 0.81 20.95
CA ILE A 828 -55.91 0.58 20.33
C ILE A 828 -56.08 -0.89 19.91
N LEU A 829 -55.09 -1.47 19.23
CA LEU A 829 -55.16 -2.87 18.79
C LEU A 829 -55.25 -3.85 19.97
N ARG A 830 -54.52 -3.60 21.07
CA ARG A 830 -54.63 -4.40 22.30
C ARG A 830 -56.01 -4.24 22.95
N SER A 831 -56.58 -3.04 22.96
CA SER A 831 -57.94 -2.80 23.47
C SER A 831 -59.02 -3.50 22.65
N LEU A 832 -58.77 -3.74 21.35
CA LEU A 832 -59.63 -4.53 20.46
C LEU A 832 -59.44 -6.06 20.60
N GLY A 833 -58.66 -6.53 21.58
CA GLY A 833 -58.48 -7.95 21.88
C GLY A 833 -57.25 -8.62 21.24
N MET A 834 -56.36 -7.87 20.60
CA MET A 834 -55.18 -8.44 19.97
C MET A 834 -54.11 -8.83 21.00
N THR A 835 -53.63 -10.08 20.95
CA THR A 835 -52.65 -10.58 21.93
C THR A 835 -51.24 -10.01 21.68
N SER A 836 -50.41 -9.95 22.72
CA SER A 836 -49.00 -9.50 22.61
C SER A 836 -48.18 -10.35 21.63
N GLN A 837 -48.52 -11.63 21.47
CA GLN A 837 -47.90 -12.53 20.49
C GLN A 837 -48.32 -12.17 19.06
N GLN A 838 -49.61 -11.91 18.82
CA GLN A 838 -50.11 -11.47 17.52
C GLN A 838 -49.52 -10.12 17.11
N LEU A 839 -49.33 -9.20 18.07
CA LEU A 839 -48.65 -7.91 17.86
C LEU A 839 -47.19 -8.11 17.46
N ALA A 840 -46.46 -8.98 18.16
CA ALA A 840 -45.08 -9.31 17.81
C ALA A 840 -44.98 -9.93 16.40
N THR A 841 -45.88 -10.83 16.03
CA THR A 841 -45.89 -11.46 14.69
C THR A 841 -46.20 -10.46 13.58
N MET A 842 -47.14 -9.53 13.80
CA MET A 842 -47.41 -8.44 12.86
C MET A 842 -46.18 -7.57 12.64
N ILE A 843 -45.54 -7.13 13.72
CA ILE A 843 -44.35 -6.26 13.66
C ILE A 843 -43.21 -6.98 12.94
N ARG A 844 -42.94 -8.26 13.25
CA ARG A 844 -41.92 -9.06 12.55
C ARG A 844 -42.16 -9.12 11.05
N ARG A 845 -43.39 -9.44 10.62
CA ARG A 845 -43.76 -9.47 9.20
C ARG A 845 -43.57 -8.13 8.51
N GLU A 846 -43.89 -7.04 9.20
CA GLU A 846 -43.67 -5.70 8.69
C GLU A 846 -42.17 -5.41 8.46
N PHE A 847 -41.34 -5.69 9.47
CA PHE A 847 -39.90 -5.48 9.37
C PHE A 847 -39.25 -6.37 8.31
N TYR A 848 -39.71 -7.61 8.10
CA TYR A 848 -39.24 -8.44 6.98
C TYR A 848 -39.52 -7.81 5.61
N VAL A 849 -40.67 -7.14 5.43
CA VAL A 849 -40.97 -6.45 4.17
C VAL A 849 -40.12 -5.17 4.02
N LEU A 850 -39.93 -4.41 5.10
CA LEU A 850 -39.07 -3.22 5.08
C LEU A 850 -37.61 -3.59 4.80
N PHE A 851 -37.16 -4.70 5.38
CA PHE A 851 -35.86 -5.31 5.13
C PHE A 851 -35.66 -5.67 3.66
N ALA A 852 -36.61 -6.43 3.08
CA ALA A 852 -36.52 -6.83 1.68
C ALA A 852 -36.45 -5.60 0.75
N LYS A 853 -37.24 -4.56 1.04
CA LYS A 853 -37.16 -3.28 0.32
C LYS A 853 -35.82 -2.57 0.52
N SER A 854 -35.20 -2.67 1.69
CA SER A 854 -33.89 -2.08 1.96
C SER A 854 -32.78 -2.74 1.16
N LEU A 855 -32.81 -4.08 1.00
CA LEU A 855 -31.86 -4.81 0.16
C LEU A 855 -32.00 -4.43 -1.32
N LEU A 856 -33.25 -4.33 -1.81
CA LEU A 856 -33.55 -3.94 -3.20
C LEU A 856 -33.04 -2.53 -3.56
N VAL A 857 -32.84 -1.66 -2.57
CA VAL A 857 -32.28 -0.30 -2.78
C VAL A 857 -30.79 -0.27 -2.45
N GLY A 858 -30.39 -0.93 -1.35
CA GLY A 858 -29.02 -0.93 -0.84
C GLY A 858 -28.04 -1.63 -1.78
N LEU A 859 -28.37 -2.84 -2.26
CA LEU A 859 -27.46 -3.63 -3.09
C LEU A 859 -27.13 -2.96 -4.44
N PRO A 860 -28.10 -2.44 -5.22
CA PRO A 860 -27.77 -1.73 -6.46
C PRO A 860 -26.98 -0.44 -6.21
N LEU A 861 -27.27 0.28 -5.11
CA LEU A 861 -26.55 1.50 -4.76
C LEU A 861 -25.09 1.20 -4.39
N SER A 862 -24.83 0.16 -3.60
CA SER A 862 -23.46 -0.30 -3.36
C SER A 862 -22.79 -0.80 -4.62
N GLY A 863 -23.48 -1.57 -5.47
CA GLY A 863 -22.92 -2.08 -6.72
C GLY A 863 -22.44 -0.95 -7.62
N LEU A 864 -23.25 0.11 -7.79
CA LEU A 864 -22.87 1.31 -8.52
C LEU A 864 -21.66 2.01 -7.90
N ALA A 865 -21.64 2.17 -6.57
CA ALA A 865 -20.55 2.83 -5.86
C ALA A 865 -19.24 2.03 -5.92
N CYS A 866 -19.29 0.71 -5.75
CA CYS A 866 -18.14 -0.17 -5.93
C CYS A 866 -17.63 -0.15 -7.37
N TRP A 867 -18.53 -0.12 -8.36
CA TRP A 867 -18.15 0.04 -9.76
C TRP A 867 -17.46 1.39 -10.02
N LEU A 868 -17.95 2.49 -9.45
CA LEU A 868 -17.30 3.81 -9.54
C LEU A 868 -15.92 3.83 -8.87
N ILE A 869 -15.78 3.18 -7.72
CA ILE A 869 -14.50 3.01 -7.03
C ILE A 869 -13.53 2.23 -7.91
N ASN A 870 -13.96 1.09 -8.44
CA ASN A 870 -13.16 0.26 -9.33
C ASN A 870 -12.73 1.06 -10.57
N TRP A 871 -13.67 1.79 -11.19
CA TRP A 871 -13.39 2.63 -12.33
C TRP A 871 -12.33 3.69 -12.01
N GLY A 872 -12.45 4.41 -10.89
CA GLY A 872 -11.46 5.41 -10.48
C GLY A 872 -10.08 4.81 -10.18
N VAL A 873 -10.06 3.64 -9.54
CA VAL A 873 -8.83 2.89 -9.25
C VAL A 873 -8.16 2.42 -10.54
N VAL A 874 -8.91 1.81 -11.46
CA VAL A 874 -8.41 1.34 -12.76
C VAL A 874 -7.85 2.48 -13.60
N GLN A 875 -8.53 3.64 -13.60
CA GLN A 875 -8.05 4.83 -14.30
C GLN A 875 -6.74 5.38 -13.72
N ARG A 876 -6.46 5.17 -12.43
CA ARG A 876 -5.25 5.73 -11.78
C ARG A 876 -4.09 4.74 -11.67
N PHE A 877 -4.36 3.45 -11.51
CA PHE A 877 -3.38 2.41 -11.18
C PHE A 877 -3.32 1.25 -12.19
N GLY A 878 -4.29 1.13 -13.09
CA GLY A 878 -4.41 -0.03 -14.00
C GLY A 878 -5.36 -1.12 -13.47
N TYR A 879 -5.49 -2.21 -14.21
CA TYR A 879 -6.49 -3.25 -13.94
C TYR A 879 -5.96 -4.30 -12.96
N PHE A 880 -6.62 -4.41 -11.81
CA PHE A 880 -6.44 -5.52 -10.87
C PHE A 880 -7.78 -6.01 -10.33
N LYS A 881 -7.87 -7.31 -10.04
CA LYS A 881 -9.10 -7.90 -9.50
C LYS A 881 -9.25 -7.62 -8.01
N VAL A 882 -10.27 -6.83 -7.66
CA VAL A 882 -10.68 -6.64 -6.26
C VAL A 882 -11.74 -7.69 -5.91
N ILE A 883 -11.30 -8.78 -5.27
CA ILE A 883 -12.21 -9.84 -4.82
C ILE A 883 -12.64 -9.55 -3.38
N LEU A 884 -13.95 -9.45 -3.16
CA LEU A 884 -14.50 -9.33 -1.81
C LEU A 884 -14.43 -10.68 -1.08
N PRO A 885 -13.78 -10.74 0.09
CA PRO A 885 -13.68 -11.99 0.84
C PRO A 885 -15.05 -12.51 1.30
N VAL A 886 -15.19 -13.84 1.43
CA VAL A 886 -16.46 -14.49 1.80
C VAL A 886 -16.98 -14.03 3.17
N TYR A 887 -16.08 -13.76 4.13
CA TYR A 887 -16.45 -13.26 5.46
C TYR A 887 -17.18 -11.90 5.39
N PHE A 888 -17.02 -11.15 4.31
CA PHE A 888 -17.70 -9.88 4.11
C PHE A 888 -19.21 -10.08 3.91
N TRP A 889 -19.59 -11.06 3.10
CA TRP A 889 -20.99 -11.46 2.92
C TRP A 889 -21.60 -11.99 4.22
N LEU A 890 -20.81 -12.76 4.99
CA LEU A 890 -21.21 -13.22 6.31
C LEU A 890 -21.49 -12.05 7.27
N SER A 891 -20.67 -10.99 7.23
CA SER A 891 -20.85 -9.80 8.07
C SER A 891 -22.18 -9.09 7.81
N ILE A 892 -22.66 -9.05 6.57
CA ILE A 892 -23.96 -8.48 6.19
C ILE A 892 -25.09 -9.30 6.82
N LEU A 893 -25.00 -10.63 6.73
CA LEU A 893 -25.98 -11.54 7.36
C LEU A 893 -26.00 -11.37 8.88
N ILE A 894 -24.83 -11.31 9.53
CA ILE A 894 -24.71 -11.08 10.98
C ILE A 894 -25.33 -9.75 11.36
N CYS A 895 -25.02 -8.67 10.64
CA CYS A 895 -25.57 -7.35 10.92
C CYS A 895 -27.10 -7.33 10.80
N TYR A 896 -27.64 -8.03 9.81
CA TYR A 896 -29.07 -8.16 9.64
C TYR A 896 -29.72 -9.01 10.75
N ALA A 897 -29.07 -10.06 11.22
CA ALA A 897 -29.48 -10.79 12.41
C ALA A 897 -29.49 -9.87 13.65
N LEU A 898 -28.47 -9.01 13.82
CA LEU A 898 -28.41 -8.03 14.90
C LEU A 898 -29.54 -7.00 14.83
N VAL A 899 -29.90 -6.53 13.64
CA VAL A 899 -31.06 -5.63 13.46
C VAL A 899 -32.37 -6.33 13.83
N LEU A 900 -32.56 -7.58 13.40
CA LEU A 900 -33.74 -8.36 13.76
C LEU A 900 -33.81 -8.63 15.28
N LEU A 901 -32.67 -8.90 15.91
CA LEU A 901 -32.54 -9.04 17.35
C LEU A 901 -32.88 -7.72 18.06
N LEU A 902 -32.41 -6.58 17.56
CA LEU A 902 -32.73 -5.26 18.08
C LEU A 902 -34.23 -4.97 17.99
N VAL A 903 -34.88 -5.29 16.86
CA VAL A 903 -36.33 -5.20 16.71
C VAL A 903 -37.03 -6.08 17.74
N GLN A 904 -36.55 -7.31 17.95
CA GLN A 904 -37.09 -8.23 18.94
C GLN A 904 -36.97 -7.68 20.37
N LEU A 905 -35.82 -7.12 20.74
CA LEU A 905 -35.61 -6.48 22.05
C LEU A 905 -36.56 -5.30 22.27
N LEU A 906 -36.79 -4.49 21.24
CA LEU A 906 -37.74 -3.37 21.32
C LEU A 906 -39.18 -3.85 21.47
N ILE A 907 -39.58 -4.93 20.78
CA ILE A 907 -40.91 -5.55 20.95
C ILE A 907 -41.08 -6.06 22.39
N VAL A 908 -40.09 -6.76 22.93
CA VAL A 908 -40.14 -7.28 24.31
C VAL A 908 -40.24 -6.12 25.30
N ARG A 909 -39.47 -5.05 25.10
CA ARG A 909 -39.52 -3.85 25.94
C ARG A 909 -40.91 -3.19 25.92
N GLU A 910 -41.56 -3.12 24.76
CA GLU A 910 -42.91 -2.54 24.62
C GLU A 910 -44.01 -3.47 25.17
N ASN A 911 -43.79 -4.79 25.14
CA ASN A 911 -44.72 -5.77 25.74
C ASN A 911 -44.72 -5.74 27.27
N LYS A 912 -43.62 -5.35 27.92
CA LYS A 912 -43.52 -5.25 29.39
C LYS A 912 -44.18 -4.01 30.01
N ARG A 913 -44.69 -3.07 29.21
CA ARG A 913 -45.30 -1.83 29.72
C ARG A 913 -46.78 -2.00 30.02
N SER A 914 -47.22 -1.49 31.18
CA SER A 914 -48.61 -1.50 31.62
C SER A 914 -49.48 -0.61 30.73
N LEU A 915 -50.63 -1.12 30.31
CA LEU A 915 -51.62 -0.39 29.49
C LEU A 915 -52.21 0.82 30.24
N ILE A 916 -52.27 0.74 31.59
CA ILE A 916 -52.88 1.75 32.47
C ILE A 916 -51.99 2.98 32.63
N ASP A 917 -50.66 2.80 32.69
CA ASP A 917 -49.71 3.90 32.84
C ASP A 917 -49.65 4.81 31.61
N ASP A 918 -49.92 4.26 30.43
CA ASP A 918 -49.92 5.01 29.17
C ASP A 918 -51.17 5.89 29.00
N ILE A 919 -52.33 5.42 29.46
CA ILE A 919 -53.57 6.22 29.47
C ILE A 919 -53.49 7.33 30.53
N ARG A 920 -52.85 7.09 31.68
CA ARG A 920 -52.66 8.09 32.76
C ARG A 920 -51.70 9.22 32.41
N ARG A 921 -50.69 8.99 31.59
CA ARG A 921 -49.71 10.03 31.18
C ARG A 921 -50.23 11.03 30.15
N GLU A 922 -51.36 10.75 29.51
CA GLU A 922 -51.96 11.64 28.50
C GLU A 922 -53.14 12.47 29.05
N THR A 923 -53.63 12.15 30.25
CA THR A 923 -54.70 12.91 30.93
C THR A 923 -54.18 14.06 31.81
N VAL A 924 -52.86 14.22 31.91
CA VAL A 924 -52.13 15.31 32.60
C VAL A 924 -51.19 15.97 31.60
#